data_AF-A0A2V5W7C2-F1
#
_entry.id   AF-A0A2V5W7C2-F1
#
_cell.length_a   1.000
_cell.length_b   1.000
_cell.length_c   1.000
_cell.angle_alpha   90.00
_cell.angle_beta   90.00
_cell.angle_gamma   90.00
#
_symmetry.space_group_name_H-M   'P 1'
#
loop_
_entity.id
_entity.type
_entity.pdbx_description
1 polymer ?
#
loop_
_entity_poly.entity_id
_entity_poly.type
_entity_poly.pdbx_seq_one_letter_code
_entity_poly.pdbx_strand_id
1 'polypeptide(L)'
;MRPSKNRPTRAAASFTGAPARWWLNVAVPALPVLACFLGGATVKWSEGIVVALFGLMLLVQPPKVSMGWAVNGILLALLACAATAFLPSNWFLQPAWRTALVEDFGIQLPGTLSPQPWISLGCFLTFLAGLSWLYYVSTLDLDLRDVRTQLRTFAFGVACLTALCIALRAGHTALPFWHNERGFGPFPNRNQTANLFGLTAVVILACGQEDIRHGRKRWILWLLALVVIVIGIVLDFSRAGVLLLIAGSALWLGAFALRKGSAARIALGVSVLLVLLTAMLLFGGQTFERFNLRAGDTGVATDLRWAIFRDAAHLVAASPWAGIGLGNFDEVFAVFRDVSLTSARTIHPESDWFWFCVEMGWPAVALTVIGIVLFVRRVFPLREGTNQRFRVAALIAVLLFALHGLVDVSGHRVGTAFAALFLFGLALRRPSELRPSVAVPIVFRFIGLVLLVSGAAWLFATRYEKPLPGAVGVENETRLATSANRGRNFAETIQGTTRALGWAPLRWQLYFLRALGEVGARAPVAQAVDDFRRARFLEPNVYQVPFEEGNAWVSADRPTLALTAWREALRRAGNERPELYGRMLAIARRFNPGLLQGLEEFGMVHHDLALIYLEHASGAPFMSALQRFLDRDPALQTMSADEKIIFFKHWAERGDAAELVHAVEAHPDWMPFAWRGVANYQAAQKNFRAAVEITRQHAEKPVLPPAAQNASIEQLRQALHADPDNYSLGFQLYHEQMQQGLVDEALVTVRHFTDLPGAPRYFHFLEAEAWAAKQEWERSWNARKKFDAGK
;
A
#
# COMPACT_ATOMS: atom_id res chain seq x y z
N MET A 1 24.64 -45.66 73.67
CA MET A 1 25.12 -45.33 72.30
C MET A 1 24.76 -46.48 71.36
N ARG A 2 23.82 -46.26 70.43
CA ARG A 2 23.43 -47.21 69.36
C ARG A 2 23.83 -46.60 68.01
N PRO A 3 24.46 -47.32 67.08
CA PRO A 3 24.59 -46.86 65.71
C PRO A 3 23.45 -47.43 64.86
N SER A 4 22.68 -46.54 64.22
CA SER A 4 21.61 -46.88 63.27
C SER A 4 22.20 -47.23 61.90
N LYS A 5 21.80 -48.38 61.36
CA LYS A 5 22.06 -48.82 59.98
C LYS A 5 21.33 -47.91 58.98
N ASN A 6 22.07 -47.17 58.16
CA ASN A 6 21.53 -46.56 56.94
C ASN A 6 21.54 -47.60 55.79
N ARG A 7 20.35 -47.94 55.28
CA ARG A 7 20.16 -48.60 53.99
C ARG A 7 20.23 -47.55 52.88
N PRO A 8 20.95 -47.78 51.76
CA PRO A 8 20.79 -46.96 50.58
C PRO A 8 19.56 -47.44 49.80
N THR A 9 18.55 -46.58 49.69
CA THR A 9 17.44 -46.75 48.74
C THR A 9 18.00 -46.62 47.33
N ARG A 10 18.12 -47.75 46.62
CA ARG A 10 18.27 -47.79 45.16
C ARG A 10 17.06 -47.09 44.55
N ALA A 11 17.24 -45.84 44.12
CA ALA A 11 16.34 -45.22 43.16
C ALA A 11 16.43 -46.03 41.86
N ALA A 12 15.36 -46.76 41.55
CA ALA A 12 15.21 -47.43 40.28
C ALA A 12 15.28 -46.35 39.19
N ALA A 13 16.38 -46.36 38.42
CA ALA A 13 16.46 -45.66 37.16
C ALA A 13 15.40 -46.28 36.24
N SER A 14 14.27 -45.59 36.08
CA SER A 14 13.31 -45.88 35.01
C SER A 14 13.93 -45.49 33.67
N PHE A 15 14.79 -46.37 33.16
CA PHE A 15 15.18 -46.42 31.76
C PHE A 15 13.96 -46.89 30.93
N THR A 16 12.97 -46.02 30.78
CA THR A 16 12.03 -46.07 29.67
C THR A 16 12.33 -44.86 28.78
N GLY A 17 13.39 -44.98 27.96
CA GLY A 17 13.64 -44.06 26.84
C GLY A 17 12.37 -43.98 25.99
N ALA A 18 11.91 -42.80 25.56
CA ALA A 18 12.47 -41.89 24.54
C ALA A 18 11.97 -42.04 23.07
N PRO A 19 11.17 -43.04 22.62
CA PRO A 19 10.70 -43.04 21.22
C PRO A 19 9.46 -42.17 20.98
N ALA A 20 8.76 -41.69 22.01
CA ALA A 20 7.45 -41.04 21.84
C ALA A 20 7.46 -39.52 21.54
N ARG A 21 8.62 -38.82 21.60
CA ARG A 21 8.67 -37.33 21.58
C ARG A 21 9.50 -36.69 20.47
N TRP A 22 10.21 -37.45 19.64
CA TRP A 22 11.09 -36.90 18.60
C TRP A 22 10.35 -36.03 17.58
N TRP A 23 9.09 -36.38 17.28
CA TRP A 23 8.25 -35.67 16.32
C TRP A 23 7.95 -34.22 16.76
N LEU A 24 7.93 -33.93 18.07
CA LEU A 24 7.73 -32.56 18.58
C LEU A 24 8.87 -31.62 18.19
N ASN A 25 10.09 -32.14 18.11
CA ASN A 25 11.26 -31.36 17.70
C ASN A 25 11.22 -30.95 16.22
N VAL A 26 10.28 -31.52 15.46
CA VAL A 26 10.00 -31.17 14.06
C VAL A 26 8.69 -30.38 13.97
N ALA A 27 7.58 -30.92 14.50
CA ALA A 27 6.25 -30.35 14.36
C ALA A 27 6.10 -28.95 14.99
N VAL A 28 6.64 -28.75 16.20
CA VAL A 28 6.54 -27.47 16.92
C VAL A 28 7.25 -26.34 16.17
N PRO A 29 8.54 -26.45 15.78
CA PRO A 29 9.21 -25.40 15.01
C PRO A 29 8.74 -25.31 13.56
N ALA A 30 8.18 -26.39 12.97
CA ALA A 30 7.67 -26.36 11.60
C ALA A 30 6.34 -25.61 11.48
N LEU A 31 5.49 -25.61 12.51
CA LEU A 31 4.19 -24.94 12.48
C LEU A 31 4.27 -23.43 12.17
N PRO A 32 5.10 -22.60 12.84
CA PRO A 32 5.25 -21.19 12.48
C PRO A 32 5.88 -21.01 11.09
N VAL A 33 6.81 -21.87 10.68
CA VAL A 33 7.41 -21.82 9.33
C VAL A 33 6.36 -22.14 8.26
N LEU A 34 5.49 -23.11 8.51
CA LEU A 34 4.37 -23.47 7.64
C LEU A 34 3.37 -22.31 7.56
N ALA A 35 3.04 -21.68 8.69
CA ALA A 35 2.16 -20.50 8.70
C ALA A 35 2.74 -19.35 7.86
N CYS A 36 4.05 -19.10 7.95
CA CYS A 36 4.73 -18.15 7.07
C CYS A 36 4.68 -18.60 5.60
N PHE A 37 4.98 -19.86 5.30
CA PHE A 37 4.94 -20.40 3.94
C PHE A 37 3.53 -20.33 3.31
N LEU A 38 2.46 -20.51 4.07
CA LEU A 38 1.08 -20.43 3.56
C LEU A 38 0.57 -18.98 3.46
N GLY A 39 1.41 -18.07 2.95
CA GLY A 39 1.07 -16.66 2.73
C GLY A 39 0.90 -15.87 4.03
N GLY A 40 1.66 -16.21 5.07
CA GLY A 40 1.50 -15.64 6.41
C GLY A 40 0.21 -16.05 7.14
N ALA A 41 -0.54 -17.02 6.61
CA ALA A 41 -1.89 -17.38 7.03
C ALA A 41 -2.83 -16.15 7.10
N THR A 42 -2.74 -15.30 6.07
CA THR A 42 -3.52 -14.07 5.91
C THR A 42 -4.94 -14.31 5.40
N VAL A 43 -5.19 -15.49 4.81
CA VAL A 43 -6.49 -15.92 4.28
C VAL A 43 -7.00 -17.13 5.08
N LYS A 44 -8.31 -17.26 5.22
CA LYS A 44 -8.90 -18.17 6.20
C LYS A 44 -8.69 -19.66 5.93
N TRP A 45 -8.48 -20.07 4.67
CA TRP A 45 -8.17 -21.48 4.39
C TRP A 45 -6.78 -21.87 4.88
N SER A 46 -5.77 -20.99 4.72
CA SER A 46 -4.41 -21.27 5.17
C SER A 46 -4.31 -21.16 6.68
N GLU A 47 -5.00 -20.18 7.26
CA GLU A 47 -5.18 -20.08 8.71
C GLU A 47 -5.87 -21.33 9.28
N GLY A 48 -6.92 -21.83 8.62
CA GLY A 48 -7.63 -23.04 9.01
C GLY A 48 -6.73 -24.27 9.09
N ILE A 49 -5.78 -24.42 8.16
CA ILE A 49 -4.77 -25.50 8.22
C ILE A 49 -3.90 -25.35 9.46
N VAL A 50 -3.36 -24.15 9.72
CA VAL A 50 -2.46 -23.90 10.87
C VAL A 50 -3.20 -24.13 12.20
N VAL A 51 -4.42 -23.59 12.32
CA VAL A 51 -5.25 -23.72 13.52
C VAL A 51 -5.71 -25.16 13.74
N ALA A 52 -6.08 -25.88 12.68
CA ALA A 52 -6.48 -27.30 12.78
C ALA A 52 -5.32 -28.20 13.20
N LEU A 53 -4.13 -28.02 12.59
CA LEU A 53 -2.93 -28.75 12.96
C LEU A 53 -2.55 -28.46 14.42
N PHE A 54 -2.64 -27.20 14.86
CA PHE A 54 -2.39 -26.86 16.25
C PHE A 54 -3.43 -27.46 17.21
N GLY A 55 -4.72 -27.45 16.83
CA GLY A 55 -5.78 -28.10 17.58
C GLY A 55 -5.54 -29.60 17.76
N LEU A 56 -5.10 -30.28 16.70
CA LEU A 56 -4.69 -31.68 16.76
C LEU A 56 -3.50 -31.90 17.71
N MET A 57 -2.50 -31.01 17.69
CA MET A 57 -1.37 -31.08 18.62
C MET A 57 -1.82 -30.97 20.08
N LEU A 58 -2.76 -30.07 20.39
CA LEU A 58 -3.32 -29.94 21.74
C LEU A 58 -4.15 -31.16 22.17
N LEU A 59 -4.83 -31.84 21.25
CA LEU A 59 -5.57 -33.06 21.53
C LEU A 59 -4.63 -34.23 21.88
N VAL A 60 -3.61 -34.43 21.04
CA VAL A 60 -2.62 -35.51 21.17
C VAL A 60 -1.72 -35.29 22.38
N GLN A 61 -1.22 -34.06 22.56
CA GLN A 61 -0.28 -33.71 23.61
C GLN A 61 -0.64 -32.35 24.23
N PRO A 62 -1.64 -32.28 25.11
CA PRO A 62 -1.95 -31.04 25.80
C PRO A 62 -0.86 -30.68 26.82
N PRO A 63 -0.74 -29.39 27.20
CA PRO A 63 -0.02 -28.96 28.39
C PRO A 63 -0.46 -29.74 29.64
N LYS A 64 0.50 -30.12 30.48
CA LYS A 64 0.25 -30.86 31.74
C LYS A 64 0.57 -30.07 33.00
N VAL A 65 1.17 -28.91 32.84
CA VAL A 65 1.63 -28.04 33.93
C VAL A 65 1.00 -26.67 33.80
N SER A 66 0.80 -26.00 34.94
CA SER A 66 0.24 -24.66 35.02
C SER A 66 1.34 -23.60 35.05
N MET A 67 1.18 -22.53 34.28
CA MET A 67 2.05 -21.35 34.32
C MET A 67 1.91 -20.50 35.60
N GLY A 68 0.98 -20.87 36.49
CA GLY A 68 0.69 -20.18 37.74
C GLY A 68 -0.46 -19.18 37.60
N TRP A 69 -1.10 -18.87 38.73
CA TRP A 69 -2.34 -18.08 38.77
C TRP A 69 -2.19 -16.70 38.13
N ALA A 70 -1.05 -16.02 38.29
CA ALA A 70 -0.85 -14.68 37.74
C ALA A 70 -0.83 -14.68 36.20
N VAL A 71 -0.13 -15.63 35.57
CA VAL A 71 -0.10 -15.71 34.09
C VAL A 71 -1.42 -16.23 33.56
N ASN A 72 -1.99 -17.28 34.17
CA ASN A 72 -3.28 -17.81 33.75
C ASN A 72 -4.37 -16.72 33.87
N GLY A 73 -4.35 -15.92 34.95
CA GLY A 73 -5.27 -14.81 35.17
C GLY A 73 -5.16 -13.73 34.10
N ILE A 74 -3.94 -13.34 33.69
CA ILE A 74 -3.76 -12.37 32.60
C ILE A 74 -4.26 -12.94 31.26
N LEU A 75 -3.94 -14.18 30.92
CA LEU A 75 -4.40 -14.78 29.67
C LEU A 75 -5.92 -14.92 29.63
N LEU A 76 -6.54 -15.28 30.75
CA LEU A 76 -8.00 -15.31 30.89
C LEU A 76 -8.61 -13.90 30.82
N ALA A 77 -7.98 -12.89 31.43
CA ALA A 77 -8.43 -11.51 31.35
C ALA A 77 -8.34 -10.96 29.91
N LEU A 78 -7.28 -11.29 29.16
CA LEU A 78 -7.16 -10.94 27.74
C LEU A 78 -8.26 -11.60 26.90
N LEU A 79 -8.56 -12.88 27.15
CA LEU A 79 -9.69 -13.56 26.51
C LEU A 79 -11.02 -12.93 26.90
N ALA A 80 -11.19 -12.51 28.15
CA ALA A 80 -12.39 -11.83 28.61
C ALA A 80 -12.55 -10.46 27.92
N CYS A 81 -11.48 -9.68 27.78
CA CYS A 81 -11.50 -8.44 26.98
C CYS A 81 -11.96 -8.71 25.54
N ALA A 82 -11.42 -9.73 24.88
CA ALA A 82 -11.86 -10.08 23.52
C ALA A 82 -13.33 -10.55 23.48
N ALA A 83 -13.79 -11.25 24.51
CA ALA A 83 -15.16 -11.74 24.61
C ALA A 83 -16.20 -10.63 24.88
N THR A 84 -15.78 -9.45 25.36
CA THR A 84 -16.71 -8.31 25.53
C THR A 84 -17.37 -7.88 24.22
N ALA A 85 -16.75 -8.18 23.07
CA ALA A 85 -17.29 -7.96 21.74
C ALA A 85 -18.67 -8.63 21.51
N PHE A 86 -18.99 -9.69 22.25
CA PHE A 86 -20.25 -10.44 22.15
C PHE A 86 -21.30 -10.04 23.18
N LEU A 87 -20.97 -9.11 24.08
CA LEU A 87 -21.93 -8.59 25.05
C LEU A 87 -22.91 -7.60 24.39
N PRO A 88 -24.10 -7.38 24.97
CA PRO A 88 -25.08 -6.44 24.44
C PRO A 88 -24.49 -5.04 24.25
N SER A 89 -24.71 -4.44 23.07
CA SER A 89 -24.14 -3.12 22.75
C SER A 89 -24.63 -2.05 23.72
N ASN A 90 -25.89 -2.12 24.16
CA ASN A 90 -26.52 -1.18 25.08
C ASN A 90 -25.90 -1.13 26.49
N TRP A 91 -24.97 -2.05 26.82
CA TRP A 91 -24.18 -1.98 28.05
C TRP A 91 -23.02 -0.98 27.94
N PHE A 92 -22.73 -0.50 26.73
CA PHE A 92 -21.60 0.38 26.44
C PHE A 92 -22.08 1.72 25.88
N LEU A 93 -21.19 2.72 25.91
CA LEU A 93 -21.41 4.00 25.25
C LEU A 93 -21.63 3.77 23.75
N GLN A 94 -22.73 4.30 23.21
CA GLN A 94 -22.99 4.22 21.76
C GLN A 94 -22.24 5.34 21.05
N PRO A 95 -21.27 5.01 20.18
CA PRO A 95 -20.53 6.02 19.44
C PRO A 95 -21.36 6.56 18.27
N ALA A 96 -21.15 7.83 17.90
CA ALA A 96 -21.92 8.53 16.87
C ALA A 96 -21.93 7.82 15.51
N TRP A 97 -20.82 7.18 15.12
CA TRP A 97 -20.74 6.41 13.88
C TRP A 97 -21.74 5.24 13.85
N ARG A 98 -22.01 4.62 15.00
CA ARG A 98 -22.95 3.49 15.11
C ARG A 98 -24.38 3.97 14.97
N THR A 99 -24.69 5.11 15.60
CA THR A 99 -25.99 5.78 15.47
C THR A 99 -26.26 6.17 14.03
N ALA A 100 -25.30 6.82 13.36
CA ALA A 100 -25.43 7.22 11.95
C ALA A 100 -25.71 6.04 11.02
N LEU A 101 -25.00 4.90 11.19
CA LEU A 101 -25.25 3.69 10.39
C LEU A 101 -26.70 3.20 10.49
N VAL A 102 -27.26 3.19 11.69
CA VAL A 102 -28.61 2.66 11.96
C VAL A 102 -29.68 3.67 11.57
N GLU A 103 -29.58 4.91 12.07
CA GLU A 103 -30.63 5.92 11.95
C GLU A 103 -30.64 6.59 10.57
N ASP A 104 -29.48 6.93 10.00
CA ASP A 104 -29.40 7.71 8.76
C ASP A 104 -29.35 6.83 7.49
N PHE A 105 -28.83 5.61 7.62
CA PHE A 105 -28.58 4.69 6.50
C PHE A 105 -29.37 3.37 6.58
N GLY A 106 -30.07 3.11 7.69
CA GLY A 106 -30.88 1.91 7.87
C GLY A 106 -30.06 0.61 7.82
N ILE A 107 -28.77 0.66 8.18
CA ILE A 107 -27.92 -0.52 8.23
C ILE A 107 -28.28 -1.34 9.48
N GLN A 108 -28.67 -2.59 9.27
CA GLN A 108 -29.06 -3.49 10.35
C GLN A 108 -27.80 -4.02 11.07
N LEU A 109 -27.56 -3.50 12.28
CA LEU A 109 -26.49 -3.97 13.14
C LEU A 109 -27.01 -4.96 14.19
N PRO A 110 -26.25 -6.03 14.52
CA PRO A 110 -26.56 -6.90 15.64
C PRO A 110 -26.56 -6.17 16.98
N GLY A 111 -27.33 -6.69 17.94
CA GLY A 111 -27.40 -6.14 19.31
C GLY A 111 -26.13 -6.33 20.16
N THR A 112 -25.01 -6.77 19.57
CA THR A 112 -23.71 -6.96 20.25
C THR A 112 -22.82 -5.72 20.12
N LEU A 113 -21.85 -5.56 21.03
CA LEU A 113 -20.83 -4.52 20.95
C LEU A 113 -20.13 -4.52 19.59
N SER A 114 -19.65 -5.69 19.14
CA SER A 114 -19.14 -5.85 17.78
C SER A 114 -20.26 -5.63 16.77
N PRO A 115 -20.06 -4.77 15.74
CA PRO A 115 -21.02 -4.61 14.65
C PRO A 115 -21.04 -5.84 13.72
N GLN A 116 -20.04 -6.72 13.79
CA GLN A 116 -19.90 -7.92 12.95
C GLN A 116 -19.47 -9.13 13.80
N PRO A 117 -20.34 -9.68 14.67
CA PRO A 117 -19.98 -10.68 15.66
C PRO A 117 -19.44 -11.97 15.02
N TRP A 118 -19.89 -12.36 13.83
CA TRP A 118 -19.36 -13.52 13.12
C TRP A 118 -17.92 -13.31 12.62
N ILE A 119 -17.56 -12.08 12.23
CA ILE A 119 -16.18 -11.72 11.89
C ILE A 119 -15.32 -11.74 13.16
N SER A 120 -15.81 -11.11 14.23
CA SER A 120 -15.12 -11.09 15.53
C SER A 120 -14.94 -12.49 16.14
N LEU A 121 -15.88 -13.41 15.94
CA LEU A 121 -15.74 -14.81 16.37
C LEU A 121 -14.58 -15.50 15.65
N GLY A 122 -14.45 -15.28 14.34
CA GLY A 122 -13.32 -15.79 13.57
C GLY A 122 -11.98 -15.31 14.13
N CYS A 123 -11.86 -14.01 14.39
CA CYS A 123 -10.64 -13.41 14.96
C CYS A 123 -10.41 -13.80 16.43
N PHE A 124 -11.47 -13.99 17.23
CA PHE A 124 -11.39 -14.48 18.60
C PHE A 124 -10.79 -15.88 18.65
N LEU A 125 -11.18 -16.78 17.74
CA LEU A 125 -10.59 -18.12 17.64
C LEU A 125 -9.11 -18.07 17.25
N THR A 126 -8.73 -17.17 16.34
CA THR A 126 -7.32 -16.91 15.99
C THR A 126 -6.52 -16.41 17.20
N PHE A 127 -7.09 -15.48 17.96
CA PHE A 127 -6.47 -14.93 19.17
C PHE A 127 -6.32 -15.99 20.26
N LEU A 128 -7.37 -16.81 20.48
CA LEU A 128 -7.32 -17.98 21.37
C LEU A 128 -6.23 -18.96 20.94
N ALA A 129 -6.07 -19.23 19.64
CA ALA A 129 -4.99 -20.07 19.12
C ALA A 129 -3.62 -19.47 19.42
N GLY A 130 -3.43 -18.15 19.24
CA GLY A 130 -2.18 -17.45 19.58
C GLY A 130 -1.83 -17.54 21.06
N LEU A 131 -2.76 -17.21 21.97
CA LEU A 131 -2.52 -17.31 23.42
C LEU A 131 -2.26 -18.76 23.86
N SER A 132 -3.00 -19.71 23.28
CA SER A 132 -2.80 -21.14 23.54
C SER A 132 -1.47 -21.65 23.00
N TRP A 133 -1.01 -21.13 21.86
CA TRP A 133 0.29 -21.45 21.28
C TRP A 133 1.43 -21.00 22.18
N LEU A 134 1.38 -19.75 22.68
CA LEU A 134 2.34 -19.26 23.67
C LEU A 134 2.34 -20.15 24.93
N TYR A 135 1.16 -20.48 25.46
CA TYR A 135 1.03 -21.36 26.63
C TYR A 135 1.64 -22.74 26.37
N TYR A 136 1.33 -23.33 25.23
CA TYR A 136 1.79 -24.63 24.81
C TYR A 136 3.32 -24.66 24.76
N VAL A 137 3.95 -23.79 23.96
CA VAL A 137 5.41 -23.76 23.81
C VAL A 137 6.12 -23.48 25.14
N SER A 138 5.52 -22.66 26.01
CA SER A 138 6.08 -22.32 27.32
C SER A 138 6.06 -23.48 28.32
N THR A 139 5.12 -24.42 28.15
CA THR A 139 4.89 -25.54 29.08
C THR A 139 5.40 -26.88 28.53
N LEU A 140 6.01 -26.88 27.34
CA LEU A 140 6.65 -28.06 26.78
C LEU A 140 7.79 -28.55 27.70
N ASP A 141 7.68 -29.80 28.12
CA ASP A 141 8.71 -30.53 28.86
C ASP A 141 9.86 -30.92 27.91
N LEU A 142 10.83 -30.01 27.78
CA LEU A 142 11.93 -30.08 26.82
C LEU A 142 13.26 -30.00 27.54
N ASP A 143 14.16 -30.90 27.18
CA ASP A 143 15.54 -30.82 27.61
C ASP A 143 16.26 -29.66 26.93
N LEU A 144 17.40 -29.27 27.49
CA LEU A 144 18.29 -28.26 26.88
C LEU A 144 18.77 -28.67 25.48
N ARG A 145 18.81 -29.97 25.16
CA ARG A 145 19.10 -30.44 23.79
C ARG A 145 17.93 -30.16 22.86
N ASP A 146 16.71 -30.45 23.28
CA ASP A 146 15.50 -30.24 22.47
C ASP A 146 15.25 -28.77 22.16
N VAL A 147 15.46 -27.87 23.14
CA VAL A 147 15.39 -26.41 22.90
C VAL A 147 16.30 -26.00 21.74
N ARG A 148 17.55 -26.49 21.75
CA ARG A 148 18.53 -26.18 20.71
C ARG A 148 18.11 -26.76 19.38
N THR A 149 17.60 -27.99 19.37
CA THR A 149 17.09 -28.64 18.17
C THR A 149 15.94 -27.82 17.57
N GLN A 150 14.94 -27.43 18.37
CA GLN A 150 13.78 -26.68 17.87
C GLN A 150 14.16 -25.31 17.32
N LEU A 151 15.03 -24.55 18.00
CA LEU A 151 15.53 -23.25 17.49
C LEU A 151 16.31 -23.42 16.18
N ARG A 152 17.12 -24.47 16.07
CA ARG A 152 17.88 -24.77 14.85
C ARG A 152 16.95 -25.18 13.71
N THR A 153 15.96 -26.03 13.97
CA THR A 153 14.95 -26.43 12.98
C THR A 153 14.15 -25.23 12.47
N PHE A 154 13.71 -24.36 13.38
CA PHE A 154 13.03 -23.12 13.03
C PHE A 154 13.91 -22.21 12.15
N ALA A 155 15.14 -21.94 12.59
CA ALA A 155 16.06 -21.07 11.84
C ALA A 155 16.41 -21.64 10.46
N PHE A 156 16.61 -22.96 10.37
CA PHE A 156 16.81 -23.64 9.10
C PHE A 156 15.57 -23.53 8.19
N GLY A 157 14.37 -23.77 8.73
CA GLY A 157 13.12 -23.66 7.97
C GLY A 157 12.89 -22.26 7.40
N VAL A 158 13.16 -21.21 8.18
CA VAL A 158 13.08 -19.83 7.68
C VAL A 158 14.17 -19.55 6.65
N ALA A 159 15.40 -20.03 6.82
CA ALA A 159 16.45 -19.87 5.81
C ALA A 159 16.09 -20.55 4.48
N CYS A 160 15.47 -21.73 4.52
CA CYS A 160 14.92 -22.40 3.33
C CYS A 160 13.79 -21.59 2.68
N LEU A 161 12.88 -21.02 3.49
CA LEU A 161 11.83 -20.13 3.01
C LEU A 161 12.42 -18.88 2.31
N THR A 162 13.47 -18.30 2.88
CA THR A 162 14.19 -17.17 2.25
C THR A 162 14.84 -17.59 0.94
N ALA A 163 15.51 -18.74 0.90
CA ALA A 163 16.09 -19.28 -0.34
C ALA A 163 15.02 -19.49 -1.41
N LEU A 164 13.83 -19.99 -1.05
CA LEU A 164 12.70 -20.10 -1.95
C LEU A 164 12.23 -18.73 -2.48
N CYS A 165 12.14 -17.71 -1.61
CA CYS A 165 11.79 -16.35 -2.04
C CYS A 165 12.80 -15.80 -3.06
N ILE A 166 14.09 -16.02 -2.83
CA ILE A 166 15.16 -15.62 -3.75
C ILE A 166 15.05 -16.38 -5.08
N ALA A 167 14.82 -17.70 -5.04
CA ALA A 167 14.68 -18.53 -6.23
C ALA A 167 13.46 -18.12 -7.08
N LEU A 168 12.30 -17.89 -6.45
CA LEU A 168 11.10 -17.41 -7.13
C LEU A 168 11.33 -16.04 -7.79
N ARG A 169 11.98 -15.12 -7.07
CA ARG A 169 12.35 -13.80 -7.59
C ARG A 169 13.29 -13.90 -8.79
N ALA A 170 14.32 -14.74 -8.71
CA ALA A 170 15.27 -14.97 -9.80
C ALA A 170 14.60 -15.61 -11.02
N GLY A 171 13.62 -16.48 -10.80
CA GLY A 171 12.80 -17.07 -11.85
C GLY A 171 11.66 -16.20 -12.36
N HIS A 172 11.51 -14.95 -11.88
CA HIS A 172 10.37 -14.08 -12.21
C HIS A 172 8.99 -14.74 -11.99
N THR A 173 8.89 -15.61 -10.99
CA THR A 173 7.67 -16.36 -10.64
C THR A 173 7.20 -16.01 -9.23
N ALA A 174 5.93 -16.28 -8.95
CA ALA A 174 5.35 -16.17 -7.62
C ALA A 174 4.41 -17.34 -7.36
N LEU A 175 4.26 -17.72 -6.10
CA LEU A 175 3.22 -18.69 -5.72
C LEU A 175 1.86 -17.98 -5.75
N PRO A 176 0.82 -18.59 -6.35
CA PRO A 176 -0.46 -17.90 -6.59
C PRO A 176 -1.19 -17.52 -5.30
N PHE A 177 -0.87 -18.15 -4.18
CA PHE A 177 -1.44 -17.84 -2.87
C PHE A 177 -0.58 -16.87 -2.03
N TRP A 178 0.59 -16.43 -2.54
CA TRP A 178 1.37 -15.35 -1.95
C TRP A 178 0.90 -14.03 -2.53
N HIS A 179 0.01 -13.37 -1.80
CA HIS A 179 -0.52 -12.06 -2.17
C HIS A 179 0.48 -10.97 -1.78
N ASN A 180 1.59 -10.83 -2.51
CA ASN A 180 2.58 -9.77 -2.32
C ASN A 180 2.51 -8.78 -3.49
N GLU A 181 2.54 -7.47 -3.21
CA GLU A 181 2.40 -6.46 -4.27
C GLU A 181 3.70 -6.24 -5.06
N ARG A 182 4.84 -6.63 -4.50
CA ARG A 182 6.18 -6.31 -5.04
C ARG A 182 6.97 -7.50 -5.57
N GLY A 183 6.37 -8.70 -5.56
CA GLY A 183 6.97 -9.92 -6.09
C GLY A 183 8.07 -10.51 -5.20
N PHE A 184 8.01 -10.35 -3.87
CA PHE A 184 8.99 -10.93 -2.94
C PHE A 184 8.36 -11.25 -1.56
N GLY A 185 8.67 -12.44 -1.03
CA GLY A 185 8.23 -12.87 0.30
C GLY A 185 6.80 -13.43 0.36
N PRO A 186 6.44 -14.13 1.43
CA PRO A 186 5.11 -14.72 1.56
C PRO A 186 4.05 -13.76 2.11
N PHE A 187 4.42 -12.60 2.62
CA PHE A 187 3.51 -11.66 3.25
C PHE A 187 3.07 -10.53 2.31
N PRO A 188 1.86 -9.98 2.46
CA PRO A 188 1.42 -8.83 1.67
C PRO A 188 2.27 -7.59 1.88
N ASN A 189 2.65 -7.32 3.13
CA ASN A 189 3.51 -6.21 3.47
C ASN A 189 4.95 -6.72 3.63
N ARG A 190 5.87 -6.15 2.85
CA ARG A 190 7.32 -6.46 2.87
C ARG A 190 7.93 -6.40 4.27
N ASN A 191 7.49 -5.46 5.12
CA ASN A 191 8.03 -5.29 6.47
C ASN A 191 7.80 -6.54 7.33
N GLN A 192 6.76 -7.33 7.05
CA GLN A 192 6.48 -8.58 7.76
C GLN A 192 7.46 -9.69 7.34
N THR A 193 7.79 -9.78 6.05
CA THR A 193 8.86 -10.67 5.54
C THR A 193 10.20 -10.29 6.16
N ALA A 194 10.54 -9.00 6.12
CA ALA A 194 11.79 -8.48 6.67
C ALA A 194 11.89 -8.67 8.18
N ASN A 195 10.78 -8.53 8.90
CA ASN A 195 10.69 -8.82 10.34
C ASN A 195 11.05 -10.28 10.62
N LEU A 196 10.37 -11.25 9.99
CA LEU A 196 10.69 -12.67 10.14
C LEU A 196 12.17 -12.99 9.91
N PHE A 197 12.76 -12.42 8.85
CA PHE A 197 14.16 -12.62 8.50
C PHE A 197 15.11 -12.00 9.54
N GLY A 198 14.84 -10.77 9.96
CA GLY A 198 15.62 -10.07 10.99
C GLY A 198 15.61 -10.79 12.34
N LEU A 199 14.44 -11.27 12.80
CA LEU A 199 14.33 -12.06 14.03
C LEU A 199 15.13 -13.36 13.95
N THR A 200 15.04 -14.04 12.80
CA THR A 200 15.72 -15.31 12.57
C THR A 200 17.23 -15.14 12.51
N ALA A 201 17.73 -14.02 11.96
CA ALA A 201 19.17 -13.72 11.91
C ALA A 201 19.82 -13.77 13.30
N VAL A 202 19.14 -13.22 14.33
CA VAL A 202 19.62 -13.27 15.73
C VAL A 202 19.76 -14.72 16.23
N VAL A 203 18.80 -15.59 15.88
CA VAL A 203 18.83 -17.01 16.24
C VAL A 203 19.94 -17.76 15.49
N ILE A 204 20.15 -17.45 14.21
CA ILE A 204 21.24 -18.02 13.38
C ILE A 204 22.61 -17.66 13.97
N LEU A 205 22.80 -16.40 14.38
CA LEU A 205 24.04 -15.94 15.04
C LEU A 205 24.30 -16.72 16.33
N ALA A 206 23.26 -16.98 17.13
CA ALA A 206 23.37 -17.79 18.33
C ALA A 206 23.74 -19.26 18.01
N CYS A 207 23.16 -19.84 16.96
CA CYS A 207 23.49 -21.19 16.50
C CYS A 207 24.95 -21.31 16.05
N GLY A 208 25.41 -20.36 15.21
CA GLY A 208 26.79 -20.33 14.71
C GLY A 208 27.81 -20.18 15.84
N GLN A 209 27.60 -19.23 16.76
CA GLN A 209 28.51 -19.01 17.88
C GLN A 209 28.61 -20.23 18.81
N GLU A 210 27.50 -20.93 19.05
CA GLU A 210 27.50 -22.15 19.86
C GLU A 210 28.31 -23.27 19.19
N ASP A 211 28.18 -23.47 17.88
CA ASP A 211 28.92 -24.52 17.17
C ASP A 211 30.42 -24.19 17.06
N ILE A 212 30.80 -22.91 16.89
CA ILE A 212 32.20 -22.45 16.96
C ILE A 212 32.83 -22.82 18.31
N ARG A 213 32.14 -22.52 19.41
CA ARG A 213 32.65 -22.78 20.77
C ARG A 213 32.87 -24.26 21.08
N HIS A 214 32.08 -25.13 20.46
CA HIS A 214 32.19 -26.57 20.64
C HIS A 214 33.07 -27.22 19.57
N GLY A 215 33.80 -26.43 18.76
CA GLY A 215 34.69 -26.95 17.71
C GLY A 215 33.97 -27.66 16.55
N ARG A 216 32.66 -27.43 16.38
CA ARG A 216 31.85 -28.12 15.36
C ARG A 216 31.84 -27.33 14.06
N LYS A 217 32.27 -27.94 12.95
CA LYS A 217 32.26 -27.32 11.61
C LYS A 217 30.89 -26.91 11.07
N ARG A 218 29.78 -27.29 11.74
CA ARG A 218 28.41 -26.91 11.37
C ARG A 218 28.17 -25.40 11.40
N TRP A 219 29.03 -24.60 12.03
CA TRP A 219 28.97 -23.14 11.97
C TRP A 219 29.01 -22.58 10.54
N ILE A 220 29.62 -23.29 9.58
CA ILE A 220 29.65 -22.90 8.17
C ILE A 220 28.24 -22.89 7.57
N LEU A 221 27.39 -23.85 7.94
CA LEU A 221 26.00 -23.89 7.50
C LEU A 221 25.20 -22.71 8.04
N TRP A 222 25.45 -22.30 9.28
CA TRP A 222 24.82 -21.12 9.88
C TRP A 222 25.31 -19.81 9.24
N LEU A 223 26.58 -19.74 8.86
CA LEU A 223 27.11 -18.61 8.11
C LEU A 223 26.43 -18.50 6.72
N LEU A 224 26.30 -19.61 6.00
CA LEU A 224 25.60 -19.65 4.71
C LEU A 224 24.13 -19.26 4.86
N ALA A 225 23.44 -19.78 5.89
CA ALA A 225 22.07 -19.40 6.19
C ALA A 225 21.93 -17.89 6.49
N LEU A 226 22.90 -17.31 7.22
CA LEU A 226 22.92 -15.88 7.48
C LEU A 226 23.10 -15.08 6.19
N VAL A 227 24.00 -15.50 5.29
CA VAL A 227 24.19 -14.85 3.97
C VAL A 227 22.90 -14.88 3.16
N VAL A 228 22.20 -16.01 3.12
CA VAL A 228 20.89 -16.13 2.46
C VAL A 228 19.87 -15.16 3.05
N ILE A 229 19.81 -15.04 4.38
CA ILE A 229 18.92 -14.10 5.08
C ILE A 229 19.27 -12.64 4.75
N VAL A 230 20.54 -12.28 4.76
CA VAL A 230 21.01 -10.92 4.41
C VAL A 230 20.66 -10.58 2.97
N ILE A 231 20.91 -11.48 2.02
CA ILE A 231 20.51 -11.31 0.62
C ILE A 231 18.99 -11.12 0.52
N GLY A 232 18.21 -11.93 1.24
CA GLY A 232 16.76 -11.81 1.27
C GLY A 232 16.28 -10.44 1.76
N ILE A 233 16.86 -9.90 2.84
CA ILE A 233 16.52 -8.57 3.37
C ILE A 233 16.88 -7.47 2.37
N VAL A 234 18.05 -7.57 1.73
CA VAL A 234 18.48 -6.58 0.71
C VAL A 234 17.54 -6.59 -0.49
N LEU A 235 17.12 -7.77 -0.96
CA LEU A 235 16.18 -7.93 -2.08
C LEU A 235 14.74 -7.50 -1.75
N ASP A 236 14.35 -7.49 -0.47
CA ASP A 236 13.04 -7.05 0.00
C ASP A 236 12.89 -5.50 0.02
N PHE A 237 14.01 -4.77 -0.01
CA PHE A 237 14.07 -3.30 0.08
C PHE A 237 13.32 -2.72 1.31
N SER A 238 13.32 -3.43 2.45
CA SER A 238 12.71 -2.95 3.70
C SER A 238 13.75 -2.28 4.62
N ARG A 239 13.56 -0.99 4.91
CA ARG A 239 14.35 -0.22 5.92
C ARG A 239 14.27 -0.87 7.29
N ALA A 240 13.07 -1.29 7.67
CA ALA A 240 12.83 -1.91 8.97
C ALA A 240 13.59 -3.25 9.10
N GLY A 241 13.62 -4.07 8.05
CA GLY A 241 14.39 -5.33 8.05
C GLY A 241 15.88 -5.14 8.30
N VAL A 242 16.48 -4.15 7.64
CA VAL A 242 17.89 -3.79 7.83
C VAL A 242 18.14 -3.31 9.27
N LEU A 243 17.30 -2.42 9.79
CA LEU A 243 17.42 -1.92 11.15
C LEU A 243 17.27 -3.05 12.18
N LEU A 244 16.33 -3.98 11.98
CA LEU A 244 16.14 -5.15 12.84
C LEU A 244 17.36 -6.07 12.83
N LEU A 245 17.94 -6.32 11.65
CA LEU A 245 19.16 -7.12 11.52
C LEU A 245 20.33 -6.48 12.26
N ILE A 246 20.57 -5.18 12.05
CA ILE A 246 21.69 -4.45 12.67
C ILE A 246 21.48 -4.34 14.18
N ALA A 247 20.31 -3.88 14.63
CA ALA A 247 20.00 -3.73 16.05
C ALA A 247 20.04 -5.09 16.77
N GLY A 248 19.46 -6.14 16.18
CA GLY A 248 19.47 -7.49 16.75
C GLY A 248 20.87 -8.08 16.83
N SER A 249 21.68 -7.91 15.78
CA SER A 249 23.08 -8.37 15.78
C SER A 249 23.91 -7.60 16.81
N ALA A 250 23.74 -6.28 16.91
CA ALA A 250 24.43 -5.44 17.88
C ALA A 250 24.06 -5.80 19.33
N LEU A 251 22.76 -5.94 19.63
CA LEU A 251 22.28 -6.36 20.96
C LEU A 251 22.81 -7.75 21.32
N TRP A 252 22.79 -8.69 20.37
CA TRP A 252 23.29 -10.05 20.56
C TRP A 252 24.79 -10.08 20.86
N LEU A 253 25.59 -9.39 20.05
CA LEU A 253 27.05 -9.30 20.23
C LEU A 253 27.39 -8.57 21.54
N GLY A 254 26.72 -7.46 21.82
CA GLY A 254 26.90 -6.67 23.05
C GLY A 254 26.64 -7.47 24.33
N ALA A 255 25.57 -8.27 24.37
CA ALA A 255 25.19 -9.07 25.52
C ALA A 255 26.30 -10.05 26.01
N PHE A 256 27.21 -10.47 25.11
CA PHE A 256 28.29 -11.41 25.44
C PHE A 256 29.71 -10.85 25.26
N ALA A 257 29.90 -9.78 24.48
CA ALA A 257 31.18 -9.09 24.35
C ALA A 257 31.51 -8.27 25.62
N LEU A 258 30.52 -7.57 26.19
CA LEU A 258 30.70 -6.69 27.35
C LEU A 258 30.99 -7.46 28.65
N ARG A 259 30.50 -8.69 28.79
CA ARG A 259 30.72 -9.53 29.99
C ARG A 259 32.17 -9.99 30.21
N LYS A 260 33.04 -9.86 29.21
CA LYS A 260 34.43 -10.34 29.26
C LYS A 260 35.48 -9.25 29.04
N GLY A 261 35.10 -7.96 29.07
CA GLY A 261 36.02 -6.81 29.11
C GLY A 261 37.05 -6.69 27.98
N SER A 262 36.88 -7.40 26.85
CA SER A 262 37.89 -7.45 25.79
C SER A 262 37.54 -6.48 24.67
N ALA A 263 38.23 -5.33 24.63
CA ALA A 263 38.09 -4.32 23.58
C ALA A 263 38.22 -4.91 22.17
N ALA A 264 39.11 -5.89 21.98
CA ALA A 264 39.29 -6.60 20.71
C ALA A 264 38.04 -7.37 20.23
N ARG A 265 37.23 -7.93 21.14
CA ARG A 265 35.99 -8.64 20.79
C ARG A 265 34.81 -7.70 20.52
N ILE A 266 34.82 -6.53 21.18
CA ILE A 266 33.87 -5.44 20.88
C ILE A 266 34.22 -4.86 19.50
N ALA A 267 35.50 -4.59 19.23
CA ALA A 267 35.99 -4.14 17.93
C ALA A 267 35.64 -5.14 16.82
N LEU A 268 35.82 -6.45 17.02
CA LEU A 268 35.43 -7.46 16.03
C LEU A 268 33.92 -7.46 15.74
N GLY A 269 33.08 -7.30 16.78
CA GLY A 269 31.63 -7.21 16.60
C GLY A 269 31.21 -5.95 15.83
N VAL A 270 31.83 -4.81 16.15
CA VAL A 270 31.65 -3.54 15.43
C VAL A 270 32.17 -3.64 14.00
N SER A 271 33.30 -4.29 13.76
CA SER A 271 33.85 -4.50 12.41
C SER A 271 32.97 -5.41 11.56
N VAL A 272 32.36 -6.46 12.13
CA VAL A 272 31.39 -7.29 11.39
C VAL A 272 30.13 -6.49 11.06
N LEU A 273 29.65 -5.65 11.99
CA LEU A 273 28.51 -4.77 11.76
C LEU A 273 28.82 -3.73 10.67
N LEU A 274 30.02 -3.16 10.70
CA LEU A 274 30.54 -2.23 9.69
C LEU A 274 30.75 -2.93 8.35
N VAL A 275 31.21 -4.18 8.31
CA VAL A 275 31.32 -4.95 7.06
C VAL A 275 29.94 -5.28 6.48
N LEU A 276 28.96 -5.63 7.31
CA LEU A 276 27.57 -5.82 6.86
C LEU A 276 26.98 -4.51 6.32
N LEU A 277 27.20 -3.40 7.02
CA LEU A 277 26.79 -2.06 6.59
C LEU A 277 27.49 -1.65 5.29
N THR A 278 28.80 -1.84 5.20
CA THR A 278 29.62 -1.53 4.03
C THR A 278 29.28 -2.42 2.84
N ALA A 279 29.05 -3.73 3.03
CA ALA A 279 28.57 -4.60 1.97
C ALA A 279 27.19 -4.17 1.47
N MET A 280 26.29 -3.76 2.39
CA MET A 280 24.99 -3.21 2.01
C MET A 280 25.11 -1.91 1.20
N LEU A 281 26.06 -1.04 1.55
CA LEU A 281 26.32 0.22 0.83
C LEU A 281 27.01 -0.01 -0.52
N LEU A 282 28.00 -0.92 -0.60
CA LEU A 282 28.79 -1.20 -1.80
C LEU A 282 28.02 -2.01 -2.86
N PHE A 283 27.35 -3.10 -2.45
CA PHE A 283 26.49 -3.88 -3.35
C PHE A 283 25.12 -3.23 -3.57
N GLY A 284 24.86 -2.13 -2.85
CA GLY A 284 23.63 -1.37 -2.90
C GLY A 284 23.64 -0.17 -3.85
N GLY A 285 24.73 0.25 -4.50
CA GLY A 285 24.80 1.53 -5.23
C GLY A 285 23.58 1.91 -6.10
N GLN A 286 23.19 1.07 -7.07
CA GLN A 286 21.98 1.28 -7.89
C GLN A 286 20.66 1.04 -7.13
N THR A 287 20.69 0.17 -6.10
CA THR A 287 19.59 -0.11 -5.18
C THR A 287 19.33 1.07 -4.23
N PHE A 288 20.38 1.80 -3.84
CA PHE A 288 20.43 2.90 -2.88
C PHE A 288 20.06 4.23 -3.54
N GLU A 289 20.44 4.45 -4.81
CA GLU A 289 19.87 5.53 -5.63
C GLU A 289 18.36 5.37 -5.81
N ARG A 290 17.87 4.16 -6.11
CA ARG A 290 16.41 3.86 -6.13
C ARG A 290 15.77 3.97 -4.73
N PHE A 291 16.54 3.80 -3.67
CA PHE A 291 16.11 3.94 -2.28
C PHE A 291 16.01 5.42 -1.84
N ASN A 292 16.89 6.28 -2.37
CA ASN A 292 16.94 7.72 -2.14
C ASN A 292 15.97 8.49 -3.04
N LEU A 293 15.78 8.10 -4.30
CA LEU A 293 14.74 8.66 -5.18
C LEU A 293 13.34 8.47 -4.58
N ARG A 294 13.11 7.34 -3.91
CA ARG A 294 11.88 7.06 -3.14
C ARG A 294 11.86 7.67 -1.74
N ALA A 295 12.96 8.29 -1.29
CA ALA A 295 12.96 9.03 -0.02
C ALA A 295 12.25 10.39 -0.16
N GLY A 296 12.14 10.95 -1.37
CA GLY A 296 11.26 12.12 -1.62
C GLY A 296 9.80 11.84 -1.27
N ASP A 297 9.29 10.64 -1.60
CA ASP A 297 7.93 10.17 -1.22
C ASP A 297 7.77 9.91 0.29
N THR A 298 8.87 9.88 1.06
CA THR A 298 8.79 9.53 2.50
C THR A 298 8.29 10.66 3.38
N GLY A 299 8.39 11.92 2.95
CA GLY A 299 7.71 13.03 3.64
C GLY A 299 6.19 12.80 3.65
N VAL A 300 5.62 12.64 2.46
CA VAL A 300 4.19 12.36 2.25
C VAL A 300 3.73 11.09 2.98
N ALA A 301 4.50 10.00 2.91
CA ALA A 301 4.16 8.75 3.60
C ALA A 301 4.26 8.84 5.14
N THR A 302 5.15 9.70 5.66
CA THR A 302 5.30 9.91 7.11
C THR A 302 4.17 10.78 7.64
N ASP A 303 3.81 11.84 6.91
CA ASP A 303 2.69 12.72 7.24
C ASP A 303 1.36 11.95 7.24
N LEU A 304 1.14 11.08 6.24
CA LEU A 304 -0.03 10.20 6.21
C LEU A 304 -0.09 9.24 7.40
N ARG A 305 1.04 8.65 7.82
CA ARG A 305 1.07 7.76 8.99
C ARG A 305 0.65 8.49 10.27
N TRP A 306 1.14 9.71 10.47
CA TRP A 306 0.75 10.52 11.63
C TRP A 306 -0.73 10.91 11.59
N ALA A 307 -1.26 11.21 10.41
CA ALA A 307 -2.69 11.42 10.22
C ALA A 307 -3.50 10.16 10.58
N ILE A 308 -3.05 8.97 10.15
CA ILE A 308 -3.70 7.69 10.50
C ILE A 308 -3.67 7.45 12.01
N PHE A 309 -2.53 7.70 12.67
CA PHE A 309 -2.43 7.57 14.13
C PHE A 309 -3.37 8.52 14.87
N ARG A 310 -3.55 9.75 14.36
CA ARG A 310 -4.48 10.71 14.94
C ARG A 310 -5.92 10.21 14.83
N ASP A 311 -6.36 9.81 13.64
CA ASP A 311 -7.71 9.27 13.45
C ASP A 311 -7.94 7.99 14.28
N ALA A 312 -6.92 7.12 14.38
CA ALA A 312 -7.00 5.92 15.20
C ALA A 312 -7.10 6.25 16.70
N ALA A 313 -6.39 7.27 17.18
CA ALA A 313 -6.51 7.75 18.56
C ALA A 313 -7.90 8.33 18.85
N HIS A 314 -8.50 9.06 17.89
CA HIS A 314 -9.88 9.50 18.00
C HIS A 314 -10.86 8.32 18.07
N LEU A 315 -10.62 7.25 17.30
CA LEU A 315 -11.46 6.04 17.36
C LEU A 315 -11.32 5.32 18.70
N VAL A 316 -10.10 5.22 19.25
CA VAL A 316 -9.87 4.72 20.61
C VAL A 316 -10.62 5.56 21.64
N ALA A 317 -10.59 6.89 21.53
CA ALA A 317 -11.31 7.77 22.46
C ALA A 317 -12.83 7.57 22.39
N ALA A 318 -13.38 7.20 21.23
CA ALA A 318 -14.80 6.91 21.04
C ALA A 318 -15.23 5.53 21.62
N SER A 319 -14.31 4.58 21.79
CA SER A 319 -14.61 3.24 22.33
C SER A 319 -13.46 2.69 23.20
N PRO A 320 -13.09 3.37 24.31
CA PRO A 320 -11.79 3.16 24.96
C PRO A 320 -11.66 1.86 25.74
N TRP A 321 -12.74 1.40 26.39
CA TRP A 321 -12.68 0.29 27.35
C TRP A 321 -12.70 -1.09 26.70
N ALA A 322 -13.66 -1.32 25.81
CA ALA A 322 -13.91 -2.63 25.22
C ALA A 322 -13.51 -2.69 23.73
N GLY A 323 -13.12 -1.56 23.13
CA GLY A 323 -12.88 -1.45 21.70
C GLY A 323 -14.16 -1.66 20.88
N ILE A 324 -13.97 -1.91 19.58
CA ILE A 324 -15.04 -2.17 18.61
C ILE A 324 -15.20 -3.66 18.25
N GLY A 325 -14.44 -4.54 18.89
CA GLY A 325 -14.38 -5.97 18.62
C GLY A 325 -13.40 -6.33 17.50
N LEU A 326 -12.72 -7.48 17.66
CA LEU A 326 -11.70 -7.96 16.73
C LEU A 326 -12.21 -8.06 15.28
N GLY A 327 -11.38 -7.66 14.32
CA GLY A 327 -11.69 -7.72 12.88
C GLY A 327 -12.60 -6.62 12.34
N ASN A 328 -12.83 -5.54 13.09
CA ASN A 328 -13.69 -4.42 12.66
C ASN A 328 -12.93 -3.13 12.33
N PHE A 329 -11.60 -3.09 12.51
CA PHE A 329 -10.83 -1.87 12.25
C PHE A 329 -11.11 -1.29 10.86
N ASP A 330 -10.89 -2.05 9.79
CA ASP A 330 -10.99 -1.58 8.40
C ASP A 330 -12.36 -0.93 8.11
N GLU A 331 -13.44 -1.63 8.43
CA GLU A 331 -14.80 -1.18 8.09
C GLU A 331 -15.27 0.01 8.94
N VAL A 332 -14.93 0.06 10.23
CA VAL A 332 -15.30 1.21 11.08
C VAL A 332 -14.40 2.40 10.82
N PHE A 333 -13.10 2.17 10.63
CA PHE A 333 -12.12 3.24 10.39
C PHE A 333 -12.40 3.98 9.09
N ALA A 334 -12.86 3.30 8.04
CA ALA A 334 -13.18 3.94 6.75
C ALA A 334 -14.23 5.07 6.87
N VAL A 335 -15.20 4.92 7.77
CA VAL A 335 -16.26 5.91 8.04
C VAL A 335 -15.83 6.95 9.09
N PHE A 336 -14.85 6.60 9.93
CA PHE A 336 -14.36 7.43 11.02
C PHE A 336 -13.21 8.37 10.61
N ARG A 337 -12.57 8.09 9.47
CA ARG A 337 -11.39 8.81 8.97
C ARG A 337 -11.70 10.27 8.59
N ASP A 338 -10.84 11.19 9.01
CA ASP A 338 -11.00 12.63 8.74
C ASP A 338 -9.67 13.27 8.32
N VAL A 339 -8.62 13.14 9.14
CA VAL A 339 -7.33 13.76 8.83
C VAL A 339 -6.54 12.95 7.81
N SER A 340 -6.69 11.63 7.79
CA SER A 340 -5.97 10.73 6.88
C SER A 340 -6.72 10.41 5.57
N LEU A 341 -7.59 11.32 5.13
CA LEU A 341 -8.33 11.19 3.88
C LEU A 341 -7.38 11.14 2.68
N THR A 342 -7.43 10.03 1.97
CA THR A 342 -6.70 9.78 0.72
C THR A 342 -7.61 9.01 -0.25
N SER A 343 -7.26 8.98 -1.53
CA SER A 343 -7.98 8.19 -2.54
C SER A 343 -7.89 6.67 -2.31
N ALA A 344 -6.99 6.22 -1.43
CA ALA A 344 -6.85 4.82 -1.03
C ALA A 344 -7.55 4.54 0.31
N ARG A 345 -8.06 3.32 0.45
CA ARG A 345 -8.64 2.82 1.71
C ARG A 345 -7.54 2.41 2.69
N THR A 346 -7.61 2.90 3.93
CA THR A 346 -6.67 2.51 5.00
C THR A 346 -7.20 1.27 5.74
N ILE A 347 -6.55 0.12 5.53
CA ILE A 347 -7.00 -1.17 6.09
C ILE A 347 -6.39 -1.50 7.45
N HIS A 348 -5.44 -0.70 7.95
CA HIS A 348 -4.79 -0.89 9.24
C HIS A 348 -4.18 0.40 9.80
N PRO A 349 -4.00 0.55 11.13
CA PRO A 349 -3.50 1.78 11.74
C PRO A 349 -1.97 1.89 11.74
N GLU A 350 -1.24 1.12 10.93
CA GLU A 350 0.24 1.15 10.85
C GLU A 350 0.96 0.76 12.16
N SER A 351 0.25 0.22 13.15
CA SER A 351 0.81 -0.16 14.46
C SER A 351 -0.03 -1.26 15.09
N ASP A 352 0.60 -2.37 15.48
CA ASP A 352 -0.03 -3.46 16.22
C ASP A 352 -0.66 -2.97 17.52
N TRP A 353 -0.01 -2.03 18.21
CA TRP A 353 -0.48 -1.52 19.49
C TRP A 353 -1.75 -0.68 19.36
N PHE A 354 -1.80 0.20 18.36
CA PHE A 354 -3.02 0.95 18.05
C PHE A 354 -4.14 0.03 17.59
N TRP A 355 -3.84 -0.92 16.69
CA TRP A 355 -4.86 -1.86 16.19
C TRP A 355 -5.45 -2.67 17.33
N PHE A 356 -4.61 -3.22 18.20
CA PHE A 356 -5.03 -3.97 19.37
C PHE A 356 -5.87 -3.12 20.34
N CYS A 357 -5.50 -1.84 20.53
CA CYS A 357 -6.24 -0.90 21.36
C CYS A 357 -7.62 -0.55 20.76
N VAL A 358 -7.71 -0.31 19.45
CA VAL A 358 -8.97 -0.02 18.76
C VAL A 358 -9.93 -1.20 18.88
N GLU A 359 -9.46 -2.42 18.67
CA GLU A 359 -10.34 -3.59 18.61
C GLU A 359 -10.67 -4.21 19.97
N MET A 360 -9.79 -4.10 20.98
CA MET A 360 -9.98 -4.72 22.31
C MET A 360 -9.95 -3.74 23.48
N GLY A 361 -9.73 -2.45 23.23
CA GLY A 361 -9.64 -1.40 24.25
C GLY A 361 -8.27 -1.32 24.95
N TRP A 362 -8.05 -0.21 25.65
CA TRP A 362 -6.80 0.03 26.39
C TRP A 362 -6.52 -0.99 27.51
N PRO A 363 -7.52 -1.60 28.20
CA PRO A 363 -7.24 -2.61 29.24
C PRO A 363 -6.51 -3.82 28.67
N ALA A 364 -6.82 -4.23 27.43
CA ALA A 364 -6.13 -5.32 26.76
C ALA A 364 -4.65 -4.97 26.52
N VAL A 365 -4.35 -3.75 26.09
CA VAL A 365 -2.96 -3.27 25.91
C VAL A 365 -2.19 -3.32 27.23
N ALA A 366 -2.79 -2.80 28.31
CA ALA A 366 -2.18 -2.82 29.64
C ALA A 366 -1.91 -4.26 30.12
N LEU A 367 -2.88 -5.17 29.96
CA LEU A 367 -2.75 -6.59 30.29
C LEU A 367 -1.66 -7.27 29.47
N THR A 368 -1.52 -6.95 28.18
CA THR A 368 -0.45 -7.47 27.31
C THR A 368 0.91 -7.01 27.81
N VAL A 369 1.09 -5.73 28.17
CA VAL A 369 2.34 -5.20 28.72
C VAL A 369 2.69 -5.89 30.05
N ILE A 370 1.73 -6.00 30.97
CA ILE A 370 1.92 -6.70 32.25
C ILE A 370 2.28 -8.18 32.00
N GLY A 371 1.59 -8.83 31.06
CA GLY A 371 1.85 -10.20 30.64
C GLY A 371 3.28 -10.39 30.13
N ILE A 372 3.76 -9.51 29.25
CA ILE A 372 5.13 -9.50 28.75
C ILE A 372 6.11 -9.37 29.92
N VAL A 373 5.91 -8.44 30.85
CA VAL A 373 6.78 -8.27 32.03
C VAL A 373 6.82 -9.55 32.89
N LEU A 374 5.68 -10.18 33.15
CA LEU A 374 5.63 -11.43 33.92
C LEU A 374 6.31 -12.61 33.21
N PHE A 375 6.22 -12.67 31.88
CA PHE A 375 6.91 -13.67 31.08
C PHE A 375 8.42 -13.42 31.05
N VAL A 376 8.85 -12.19 30.81
CA VAL A 376 10.27 -11.80 30.79
C VAL A 376 10.94 -12.09 32.13
N ARG A 377 10.26 -11.89 33.27
CA ARG A 377 10.79 -12.28 34.59
C ARG A 377 11.17 -13.77 34.67
N ARG A 378 10.42 -14.65 33.99
CA ARG A 378 10.71 -16.10 33.92
C ARG A 378 11.86 -16.46 32.96
N VAL A 379 12.36 -15.49 32.19
CA VAL A 379 13.59 -15.63 31.40
C VAL A 379 14.83 -15.45 32.28
N PHE A 380 14.72 -15.08 33.56
CA PHE A 380 15.85 -14.95 34.47
C PHE A 380 15.87 -16.06 35.55
N PRO A 381 17.03 -16.38 36.15
CA PRO A 381 18.37 -15.85 35.82
C PRO A 381 18.98 -16.49 34.57
N LEU A 382 19.87 -15.74 33.91
CA LEU A 382 20.67 -16.18 32.77
C LEU A 382 22.02 -16.73 33.29
N ARG A 383 22.02 -18.00 33.71
CA ARG A 383 23.19 -18.70 34.26
C ARG A 383 23.85 -19.59 33.21
N GLU A 384 25.17 -19.79 33.34
CA GLU A 384 25.88 -20.77 32.53
C GLU A 384 25.25 -22.18 32.69
N GLY A 385 25.28 -22.97 31.61
CA GLY A 385 24.63 -24.30 31.60
C GLY A 385 23.12 -24.29 31.33
N THR A 386 22.42 -23.15 31.36
CA THR A 386 20.95 -23.09 31.17
C THR A 386 20.49 -22.76 29.74
N ASN A 387 21.32 -23.01 28.72
CA ASN A 387 21.13 -22.46 27.36
C ASN A 387 20.97 -20.92 27.32
N GLN A 388 21.59 -20.20 28.26
CA GLN A 388 21.45 -18.74 28.40
C GLN A 388 21.59 -17.95 27.08
N ARG A 389 22.42 -18.42 26.16
CA ARG A 389 22.65 -17.82 24.84
C ARG A 389 21.39 -17.88 23.98
N PHE A 390 20.88 -19.07 23.72
CA PHE A 390 19.66 -19.25 22.95
C PHE A 390 18.46 -18.49 23.56
N ARG A 391 18.39 -18.45 24.90
CA ARG A 391 17.34 -17.72 25.61
C ARG A 391 17.44 -16.21 25.41
N VAL A 392 18.66 -15.64 25.47
CA VAL A 392 18.89 -14.23 25.17
C VAL A 392 18.60 -13.91 23.70
N ALA A 393 18.98 -14.77 22.76
CA ALA A 393 18.71 -14.56 21.33
C ALA A 393 17.20 -14.51 21.07
N ALA A 394 16.46 -15.48 21.61
CA ALA A 394 15.02 -15.52 21.51
C ALA A 394 14.35 -14.32 22.19
N LEU A 395 14.85 -13.88 23.35
CA LEU A 395 14.35 -12.68 24.02
C LEU A 395 14.58 -11.40 23.18
N ILE A 396 15.78 -11.22 22.62
CA ILE A 396 16.10 -10.08 21.74
C ILE A 396 15.16 -10.07 20.55
N ALA A 397 14.95 -11.22 19.90
CA ALA A 397 14.03 -11.33 18.77
C ALA A 397 12.60 -10.90 19.15
N VAL A 398 12.07 -11.36 20.29
CA VAL A 398 10.73 -10.98 20.74
C VAL A 398 10.61 -9.50 21.09
N LEU A 399 11.63 -8.92 21.73
CA LEU A 399 11.65 -7.49 22.04
C LEU A 399 11.69 -6.63 20.76
N LEU A 400 12.49 -7.04 19.77
CA LEU A 400 12.53 -6.39 18.46
C LEU A 400 11.21 -6.52 17.72
N PHE A 401 10.55 -7.68 17.80
CA PHE A 401 9.21 -7.87 17.23
C PHE A 401 8.19 -6.90 17.86
N ALA A 402 8.16 -6.80 19.19
CA ALA A 402 7.26 -5.90 19.91
C ALA A 402 7.54 -4.42 19.60
N LEU A 403 8.81 -4.05 19.44
CA LEU A 403 9.22 -2.70 19.06
C LEU A 403 8.84 -2.37 17.60
N HIS A 404 9.04 -3.32 16.68
CA HIS A 404 8.62 -3.17 15.29
C HIS A 404 7.10 -2.97 15.17
N GLY A 405 6.32 -3.65 16.02
CA GLY A 405 4.87 -3.47 16.11
C GLY A 405 4.41 -2.06 16.48
N LEU A 406 5.30 -1.14 16.89
CA LEU A 406 4.95 0.28 17.06
C LEU A 406 4.69 0.98 15.72
N VAL A 407 5.31 0.50 14.64
CA VAL A 407 5.33 1.14 13.31
C VAL A 407 5.00 0.18 12.16
N ASP A 408 4.53 -1.02 12.49
CA ASP A 408 4.05 -2.02 11.55
C ASP A 408 3.02 -2.94 12.24
N VAL A 409 2.34 -3.78 11.46
CA VAL A 409 1.23 -4.64 11.91
C VAL A 409 1.57 -6.14 11.84
N SER A 410 2.80 -6.47 12.21
CA SER A 410 3.34 -7.84 12.14
C SER A 410 2.71 -8.79 13.16
N GLY A 411 2.19 -8.28 14.28
CA GLY A 411 1.43 -9.01 15.30
C GLY A 411 0.05 -9.45 14.85
N HIS A 412 -0.56 -8.76 13.88
CA HIS A 412 -1.86 -9.10 13.30
C HIS A 412 -1.77 -10.13 12.16
N ARG A 413 -0.59 -10.70 11.91
CA ARG A 413 -0.39 -11.79 10.95
C ARG A 413 -0.01 -13.07 11.67
N VAL A 414 -0.77 -14.14 11.43
CA VAL A 414 -0.62 -15.42 12.13
C VAL A 414 0.78 -16.00 11.99
N GLY A 415 1.38 -15.95 10.78
CA GLY A 415 2.72 -16.46 10.55
C GLY A 415 3.81 -15.82 11.44
N THR A 416 3.92 -14.50 11.39
CA THR A 416 4.90 -13.75 12.19
C THR A 416 4.58 -13.76 13.69
N ALA A 417 3.29 -13.69 14.07
CA ALA A 417 2.87 -13.80 15.46
C ALA A 417 3.22 -15.18 16.06
N PHE A 418 2.92 -16.27 15.36
CA PHE A 418 3.27 -17.62 15.83
C PHE A 418 4.78 -17.81 15.95
N ALA A 419 5.57 -17.25 15.02
CA ALA A 419 7.02 -17.26 15.10
C ALA A 419 7.54 -16.51 16.33
N ALA A 420 7.04 -15.29 16.59
CA ALA A 420 7.42 -14.50 17.76
C ALA A 420 7.02 -15.19 19.08
N LEU A 421 5.79 -15.70 19.18
CA LEU A 421 5.30 -16.42 20.37
C LEU A 421 6.05 -17.74 20.61
N PHE A 422 6.46 -18.44 19.54
CA PHE A 422 7.33 -19.61 19.62
C PHE A 422 8.69 -19.26 20.23
N LEU A 423 9.34 -18.20 19.72
CA LEU A 423 10.60 -17.71 20.28
C LEU A 423 10.42 -17.27 21.75
N PHE A 424 9.30 -16.62 22.08
CA PHE A 424 9.04 -16.18 23.44
C PHE A 424 8.93 -17.33 24.44
N GLY A 425 8.20 -18.39 24.08
CA GLY A 425 8.11 -19.61 24.90
C GLY A 425 9.46 -20.32 25.06
N LEU A 426 10.31 -20.32 24.03
CA LEU A 426 11.65 -20.91 24.09
C LEU A 426 12.70 -20.06 24.84
N ALA A 427 12.41 -18.80 25.13
CA ALA A 427 13.27 -17.94 25.95
C ALA A 427 13.25 -18.33 27.45
N LEU A 428 12.22 -19.04 27.90
CA LEU A 428 12.00 -19.38 29.30
C LEU A 428 13.12 -20.27 29.88
N ARG A 429 13.34 -20.15 31.19
CA ARG A 429 14.27 -21.01 31.93
C ARG A 429 13.77 -22.45 31.94
N ARG A 430 14.68 -23.40 31.67
CA ARG A 430 14.41 -24.84 31.77
C ARG A 430 15.47 -25.54 32.66
N PRO A 431 15.11 -26.62 33.39
CA PRO A 431 13.76 -27.20 33.52
C PRO A 431 12.78 -26.23 34.17
N SER A 432 11.51 -26.31 33.78
CA SER A 432 10.48 -25.40 34.26
C SER A 432 10.04 -25.81 35.66
N GLU A 433 10.11 -24.90 36.64
CA GLU A 433 9.65 -25.13 38.02
C GLU A 433 8.10 -25.04 38.14
N LEU A 434 7.39 -25.49 37.11
CA LEU A 434 5.94 -25.39 36.99
C LEU A 434 5.24 -26.57 37.67
N ARG A 435 4.06 -26.32 38.22
CA ARG A 435 3.31 -27.35 38.95
C ARG A 435 2.40 -28.15 38.02
N PRO A 436 2.35 -29.48 38.14
CA PRO A 436 1.35 -30.29 37.46
C PRO A 436 -0.07 -29.81 37.76
N SER A 437 -0.96 -29.92 36.79
CA SER A 437 -2.37 -29.59 36.95
C SER A 437 -3.25 -30.61 36.25
N VAL A 438 -4.32 -31.04 36.92
CA VAL A 438 -5.31 -31.97 36.35
C VAL A 438 -6.26 -31.23 35.39
N ALA A 439 -6.57 -29.96 35.67
CA ALA A 439 -7.49 -29.17 34.87
C ALA A 439 -6.88 -28.72 33.53
N VAL A 440 -5.58 -28.37 33.51
CA VAL A 440 -4.92 -27.83 32.33
C VAL A 440 -5.04 -28.76 31.10
N PRO A 441 -4.71 -30.07 31.17
CA PRO A 441 -4.90 -30.97 30.05
C PRO A 441 -6.34 -31.03 29.52
N ILE A 442 -7.34 -30.96 30.41
CA ILE A 442 -8.76 -31.05 30.05
C ILE A 442 -9.16 -29.79 29.26
N VAL A 443 -8.84 -28.61 29.81
CA VAL A 443 -9.13 -27.32 29.17
C VAL A 443 -8.45 -27.22 27.80
N PHE A 444 -7.17 -27.59 27.70
CA PHE A 444 -6.45 -27.49 26.43
C PHE A 444 -6.87 -28.53 25.40
N ARG A 445 -7.35 -29.70 25.81
CA ARG A 445 -8.00 -30.64 24.87
C ARG A 445 -9.32 -30.08 24.36
N PHE A 446 -10.12 -29.46 25.23
CA PHE A 446 -11.35 -28.80 24.78
C PHE A 446 -11.06 -27.66 23.79
N ILE A 447 -10.09 -26.79 24.11
CA ILE A 447 -9.60 -25.77 23.17
C ILE A 447 -9.10 -26.44 21.87
N GLY A 448 -8.33 -27.52 21.98
CA GLY A 448 -7.83 -28.27 20.83
C GLY A 448 -8.94 -28.80 19.93
N LEU A 449 -10.03 -29.31 20.51
CA LEU A 449 -11.22 -29.74 19.77
C LEU A 449 -11.89 -28.56 19.07
N VAL A 450 -12.10 -27.45 19.77
CA VAL A 450 -12.71 -26.22 19.19
C VAL A 450 -11.88 -25.71 18.03
N LEU A 451 -10.55 -25.62 18.18
CA LEU A 451 -9.64 -25.17 17.13
C LEU A 451 -9.60 -26.14 15.94
N LEU A 452 -9.59 -27.46 16.20
CA LEU A 452 -9.63 -28.48 15.14
C LEU A 452 -10.90 -28.37 14.31
N VAL A 453 -12.06 -28.32 14.98
CA VAL A 453 -13.37 -28.23 14.31
C VAL A 453 -13.48 -26.91 13.54
N SER A 454 -13.06 -25.79 14.14
CA SER A 454 -13.13 -24.47 13.49
C SER A 454 -12.21 -24.38 12.27
N GLY A 455 -10.96 -24.83 12.39
CA GLY A 455 -10.00 -24.84 11.29
C GLY A 455 -10.43 -25.78 10.16
N ALA A 456 -10.97 -26.96 10.49
CA ALA A 456 -11.53 -27.89 9.50
C ALA A 456 -12.79 -27.30 8.82
N ALA A 457 -13.66 -26.63 9.57
CA ALA A 457 -14.84 -25.97 9.02
C ALA A 457 -14.46 -24.84 8.05
N TRP A 458 -13.46 -24.00 8.38
CA TRP A 458 -12.96 -22.98 7.46
C TRP A 458 -12.41 -23.60 6.17
N LEU A 459 -11.57 -24.64 6.27
CA LEU A 459 -11.02 -25.32 5.11
C LEU A 459 -12.11 -25.95 4.23
N PHE A 460 -13.06 -26.66 4.85
CA PHE A 460 -14.19 -27.27 4.16
C PHE A 460 -15.06 -26.21 3.47
N ALA A 461 -15.40 -25.14 4.17
CA ALA A 461 -16.23 -24.07 3.62
C ALA A 461 -15.54 -23.32 2.48
N THR A 462 -14.24 -23.04 2.56
CA THR A 462 -13.50 -22.46 1.43
C THR A 462 -13.47 -23.40 0.23
N ARG A 463 -13.16 -24.70 0.44
CA ARG A 463 -12.98 -25.66 -0.65
C ARG A 463 -14.27 -25.96 -1.42
N TYR A 464 -15.39 -26.02 -0.72
CA TYR A 464 -16.71 -26.39 -1.26
C TYR A 464 -17.69 -25.21 -1.32
N GLU A 465 -17.18 -23.98 -1.17
CA GLU A 465 -17.93 -22.73 -1.32
C GLU A 465 -19.20 -22.68 -0.46
N LYS A 466 -19.11 -23.19 0.77
CA LYS A 466 -20.27 -23.29 1.66
C LYS A 466 -20.55 -21.96 2.39
N PRO A 467 -21.83 -21.67 2.70
CA PRO A 467 -22.27 -20.47 3.39
C PRO A 467 -22.00 -20.54 4.90
N LEU A 468 -20.73 -20.58 5.30
CA LEU A 468 -20.32 -20.64 6.71
C LEU A 468 -20.28 -19.22 7.31
N PRO A 469 -21.07 -18.90 8.35
CA PRO A 469 -21.07 -17.56 8.96
C PRO A 469 -19.66 -17.09 9.34
N GLY A 470 -19.36 -15.83 9.00
CA GLY A 470 -18.05 -15.20 9.21
C GLY A 470 -17.30 -14.96 7.90
N ALA A 471 -16.00 -14.65 7.99
CA ALA A 471 -15.21 -14.17 6.86
C ALA A 471 -15.21 -15.13 5.65
N VAL A 472 -15.16 -16.45 5.88
CA VAL A 472 -15.17 -17.46 4.82
C VAL A 472 -16.48 -17.45 4.03
N GLY A 473 -17.63 -17.47 4.71
CA GLY A 473 -18.94 -17.43 4.05
C GLY A 473 -19.17 -16.12 3.33
N VAL A 474 -18.75 -14.99 3.91
CA VAL A 474 -18.84 -13.68 3.24
C VAL A 474 -18.04 -13.69 1.93
N GLU A 475 -16.80 -14.18 1.95
CA GLU A 475 -15.95 -14.26 0.74
C GLU A 475 -16.53 -15.21 -0.31
N ASN A 476 -17.04 -16.37 0.11
CA ASN A 476 -17.71 -17.32 -0.77
C ASN A 476 -18.96 -16.73 -1.42
N GLU A 477 -19.88 -16.18 -0.62
CA GLU A 477 -21.12 -15.56 -1.12
C GLU A 477 -20.82 -14.35 -2.01
N THR A 478 -19.80 -13.54 -1.69
CA THR A 478 -19.37 -12.42 -2.55
C THR A 478 -18.91 -12.93 -3.92
N ARG A 479 -18.07 -13.98 -3.94
CA ARG A 479 -17.56 -14.58 -5.18
C ARG A 479 -18.68 -15.22 -6.01
N LEU A 480 -19.56 -16.00 -5.37
CA LEU A 480 -20.72 -16.62 -6.00
C LEU A 480 -21.67 -15.56 -6.56
N ALA A 481 -22.03 -14.54 -5.77
CA ALA A 481 -22.89 -13.45 -6.21
C ALA A 481 -22.28 -12.63 -7.35
N THR A 482 -20.95 -12.45 -7.37
CA THR A 482 -20.24 -11.79 -8.48
C THR A 482 -20.32 -12.61 -9.76
N SER A 483 -20.11 -13.93 -9.64
CA SER A 483 -20.26 -14.86 -10.77
C SER A 483 -21.69 -14.88 -11.30
N ALA A 484 -22.68 -14.97 -10.40
CA ALA A 484 -24.10 -14.91 -10.72
C ALA A 484 -24.48 -13.61 -11.41
N ASN A 485 -23.96 -12.46 -10.94
CA ASN A 485 -24.23 -11.15 -11.53
C ASN A 485 -23.69 -11.07 -12.97
N ARG A 486 -22.46 -11.56 -13.20
CA ARG A 486 -21.88 -11.66 -14.55
C ARG A 486 -22.70 -12.59 -15.46
N GLY A 487 -23.22 -13.67 -14.90
CA GLY A 487 -24.14 -14.60 -15.57
C GLY A 487 -25.58 -14.09 -15.71
N ARG A 488 -25.88 -12.85 -15.26
CA ARG A 488 -27.22 -12.24 -15.22
C ARG A 488 -28.23 -13.01 -14.34
N ASN A 489 -27.76 -13.86 -13.43
CA ASN A 489 -28.60 -14.48 -12.40
C ASN A 489 -28.76 -13.52 -11.20
N PHE A 490 -29.53 -12.46 -11.42
CA PHE A 490 -29.65 -11.38 -10.44
C PHE A 490 -30.38 -11.80 -9.16
N ALA A 491 -31.29 -12.77 -9.22
CA ALA A 491 -31.96 -13.30 -8.04
C ALA A 491 -30.97 -13.98 -7.08
N GLU A 492 -30.04 -14.79 -7.62
CA GLU A 492 -28.98 -15.41 -6.84
C GLU A 492 -27.99 -14.37 -6.31
N THR A 493 -27.65 -13.34 -7.10
CA THR A 493 -26.84 -12.21 -6.63
C THR A 493 -27.46 -11.54 -5.41
N ILE A 494 -28.74 -11.17 -5.47
CA ILE A 494 -29.46 -10.49 -4.37
C ILE A 494 -29.56 -11.40 -3.14
N GLN A 495 -29.84 -12.70 -3.34
CA GLN A 495 -29.97 -13.65 -2.25
C GLN A 495 -28.62 -13.88 -1.54
N GLY A 496 -27.54 -14.08 -2.30
CA GLY A 496 -26.20 -14.31 -1.76
C GLY A 496 -25.67 -13.10 -0.99
N THR A 497 -25.79 -11.89 -1.55
CA THR A 497 -25.38 -10.66 -0.86
C THR A 497 -26.23 -10.37 0.37
N THR A 498 -27.56 -10.59 0.32
CA THR A 498 -28.43 -10.42 1.49
C THR A 498 -28.03 -11.36 2.63
N ARG A 499 -27.69 -12.62 2.32
CA ARG A 499 -27.20 -13.56 3.33
C ARG A 499 -25.86 -13.11 3.91
N ALA A 500 -24.92 -12.68 3.07
CA ALA A 500 -23.61 -12.22 3.50
C ALA A 500 -23.69 -10.95 4.36
N LEU A 501 -24.62 -10.03 4.06
CA LEU A 501 -24.89 -8.83 4.87
C LEU A 501 -25.37 -9.16 6.28
N GLY A 502 -26.02 -10.31 6.48
CA GLY A 502 -26.35 -10.83 7.82
C GLY A 502 -25.13 -11.20 8.67
N TRP A 503 -23.94 -11.35 8.07
CA TRP A 503 -22.69 -11.65 8.78
C TRP A 503 -21.69 -10.49 8.79
N ALA A 504 -21.68 -9.68 7.72
CA ALA A 504 -20.79 -8.54 7.54
C ALA A 504 -21.55 -7.28 7.08
N PRO A 505 -22.40 -6.69 7.93
CA PRO A 505 -23.26 -5.55 7.58
C PRO A 505 -22.49 -4.25 7.26
N LEU A 506 -21.19 -4.18 7.53
CA LEU A 506 -20.36 -3.01 7.23
C LEU A 506 -19.61 -3.13 5.89
N ARG A 507 -19.69 -4.29 5.23
CA ARG A 507 -18.91 -4.56 4.02
C ARG A 507 -19.57 -3.92 2.80
N TRP A 508 -19.05 -2.78 2.36
CA TRP A 508 -19.64 -1.95 1.30
C TRP A 508 -19.85 -2.70 -0.03
N GLN A 509 -18.95 -3.63 -0.37
CA GLN A 509 -19.00 -4.38 -1.63
C GLN A 509 -20.28 -5.21 -1.74
N LEU A 510 -20.83 -5.67 -0.61
CA LEU A 510 -22.06 -6.46 -0.59
C LEU A 510 -23.28 -5.63 -0.97
N TYR A 511 -23.38 -4.39 -0.45
CA TYR A 511 -24.44 -3.45 -0.84
C TYR A 511 -24.30 -3.05 -2.30
N PHE A 512 -23.09 -2.73 -2.74
CA PHE A 512 -22.85 -2.36 -4.13
C PHE A 512 -23.24 -3.49 -5.10
N LEU A 513 -22.83 -4.73 -4.80
CA LEU A 513 -23.16 -5.89 -5.61
C LEU A 513 -24.66 -6.24 -5.55
N ARG A 514 -25.32 -6.05 -4.40
CA ARG A 514 -26.77 -6.22 -4.29
C ARG A 514 -27.51 -5.18 -5.13
N ALA A 515 -27.10 -3.91 -5.08
CA ALA A 515 -27.66 -2.85 -5.92
C ALA A 515 -27.49 -3.15 -7.42
N LEU A 516 -26.34 -3.66 -7.86
CA LEU A 516 -26.16 -4.12 -9.24
C LEU A 516 -27.16 -5.23 -9.61
N GLY A 517 -27.36 -6.20 -8.72
CA GLY A 517 -28.37 -7.24 -8.86
C GLY A 517 -29.79 -6.66 -8.95
N GLU A 518 -30.14 -5.71 -8.09
CA GLU A 518 -31.45 -5.05 -8.07
C GLU A 518 -31.73 -4.26 -9.35
N VAL A 519 -30.73 -3.51 -9.85
CA VAL A 519 -30.80 -2.82 -11.15
C VAL A 519 -31.00 -3.82 -12.28
N GLY A 520 -30.21 -4.89 -12.32
CA GLY A 520 -30.31 -5.94 -13.33
C GLY A 520 -31.65 -6.69 -13.30
N ALA A 521 -32.17 -6.97 -12.11
CA ALA A 521 -33.47 -7.60 -11.88
C ALA A 521 -34.66 -6.66 -12.15
N ARG A 522 -34.42 -5.37 -12.41
CA ARG A 522 -35.44 -4.32 -12.53
C ARG A 522 -36.32 -4.21 -11.27
N ALA A 523 -35.71 -4.38 -10.11
CA ALA A 523 -36.34 -4.15 -8.81
C ALA A 523 -36.77 -2.66 -8.67
N PRO A 524 -37.63 -2.34 -7.68
CA PRO A 524 -37.98 -0.94 -7.41
C PRO A 524 -36.72 -0.07 -7.22
N VAL A 525 -36.64 1.04 -7.96
CA VAL A 525 -35.45 1.91 -8.02
C VAL A 525 -34.98 2.35 -6.64
N ALA A 526 -35.90 2.57 -5.69
CA ALA A 526 -35.59 2.95 -4.32
C ALA A 526 -34.66 1.95 -3.60
N GLN A 527 -34.81 0.64 -3.85
CA GLN A 527 -33.98 -0.39 -3.20
C GLN A 527 -32.51 -0.25 -3.62
N ALA A 528 -32.28 -0.17 -4.94
CA ALA A 528 -30.93 -0.01 -5.49
C ALA A 528 -30.30 1.33 -5.10
N VAL A 529 -31.10 2.41 -5.06
CA VAL A 529 -30.63 3.73 -4.59
C VAL A 529 -30.17 3.66 -3.14
N ASP A 530 -30.94 3.01 -2.27
CA ASP A 530 -30.57 2.87 -0.85
C ASP A 530 -29.28 2.08 -0.67
N ASP A 531 -29.10 0.97 -1.41
CA ASP A 531 -27.90 0.15 -1.32
C ASP A 531 -26.66 0.84 -1.92
N PHE A 532 -26.80 1.54 -3.04
CA PHE A 532 -25.71 2.38 -3.54
C PHE A 532 -25.36 3.50 -2.55
N ARG A 533 -26.36 4.10 -1.90
CA ARG A 533 -26.13 5.10 -0.83
C ARG A 533 -25.37 4.49 0.34
N ARG A 534 -25.72 3.29 0.81
CA ARG A 534 -24.98 2.57 1.88
C ARG A 534 -23.55 2.25 1.46
N ALA A 535 -23.35 1.77 0.22
CA ALA A 535 -22.03 1.47 -0.31
C ALA A 535 -21.12 2.72 -0.35
N ARG A 536 -21.64 3.85 -0.85
CA ARG A 536 -20.92 5.13 -0.88
C ARG A 536 -20.60 5.71 0.49
N PHE A 537 -21.40 5.37 1.51
CA PHE A 537 -21.15 5.80 2.88
C PHE A 537 -20.07 4.95 3.55
N LEU A 538 -20.14 3.62 3.39
CA LEU A 538 -19.16 2.66 3.92
C LEU A 538 -17.82 2.69 3.16
N GLU A 539 -17.80 3.23 1.94
CA GLU A 539 -16.60 3.58 1.20
C GLU A 539 -16.67 5.05 0.74
N PRO A 540 -16.34 6.01 1.62
CA PRO A 540 -16.53 7.43 1.33
C PRO A 540 -15.43 8.04 0.46
N ASN A 541 -14.32 7.32 0.23
CA ASN A 541 -13.08 7.92 -0.28
C ASN A 541 -12.83 7.62 -1.76
N VAL A 542 -13.10 6.38 -2.16
CA VAL A 542 -12.76 5.85 -3.49
C VAL A 542 -13.79 6.37 -4.51
N TYR A 543 -13.34 7.05 -5.57
CA TYR A 543 -14.23 7.60 -6.61
C TYR A 543 -14.85 6.52 -7.50
N GLN A 544 -14.22 5.35 -7.56
CA GLN A 544 -14.65 4.22 -8.39
C GLN A 544 -16.04 3.73 -7.98
N VAL A 545 -16.39 3.79 -6.70
CA VAL A 545 -17.72 3.38 -6.21
C VAL A 545 -18.84 4.21 -6.86
N PRO A 546 -18.89 5.56 -6.71
CA PRO A 546 -19.90 6.37 -7.39
C PRO A 546 -19.75 6.40 -8.93
N PHE A 547 -18.55 6.19 -9.48
CA PHE A 547 -18.37 6.09 -10.93
C PHE A 547 -19.07 4.84 -11.51
N GLU A 548 -18.83 3.67 -10.91
CA GLU A 548 -19.44 2.42 -11.35
C GLU A 548 -20.95 2.35 -11.05
N GLU A 549 -21.41 2.99 -9.98
CA GLU A 549 -22.84 3.23 -9.77
C GLU A 549 -23.44 4.02 -10.94
N GLY A 550 -22.78 5.11 -11.37
CA GLY A 550 -23.25 5.88 -12.51
C GLY A 550 -23.30 5.04 -13.79
N ASN A 551 -22.32 4.17 -14.02
CA ASN A 551 -22.32 3.23 -15.16
C ASN A 551 -23.51 2.25 -15.10
N ALA A 552 -23.86 1.77 -13.90
CA ALA A 552 -25.04 0.93 -13.71
C ALA A 552 -26.33 1.68 -14.06
N TRP A 553 -26.45 2.95 -13.67
CA TRP A 553 -27.60 3.79 -13.99
C TRP A 553 -27.69 4.18 -15.47
N VAL A 554 -26.56 4.42 -16.14
CA VAL A 554 -26.52 4.61 -17.60
C VAL A 554 -27.05 3.36 -18.30
N SER A 555 -26.62 2.17 -17.87
CA SER A 555 -27.07 0.90 -18.43
C SER A 555 -28.56 0.63 -18.20
N ALA A 556 -29.14 1.24 -17.16
CA ALA A 556 -30.55 1.13 -16.80
C ALA A 556 -31.44 2.28 -17.32
N ASP A 557 -30.89 3.15 -18.18
CA ASP A 557 -31.57 4.33 -18.74
C ASP A 557 -32.12 5.29 -17.66
N ARG A 558 -31.31 5.56 -16.63
CA ARG A 558 -31.62 6.50 -15.54
C ARG A 558 -30.62 7.66 -15.50
N PRO A 559 -30.69 8.61 -16.46
CA PRO A 559 -29.67 9.66 -16.62
C PRO A 559 -29.54 10.59 -15.41
N THR A 560 -30.63 10.89 -14.70
CA THR A 560 -30.58 11.74 -13.51
C THR A 560 -29.80 11.10 -12.36
N LEU A 561 -30.04 9.81 -12.08
CA LEU A 561 -29.29 9.06 -11.06
C LEU A 561 -27.83 8.87 -11.47
N ALA A 562 -27.56 8.62 -12.74
CA ALA A 562 -26.21 8.55 -13.28
C ALA A 562 -25.44 9.87 -13.06
N LEU A 563 -26.06 11.02 -13.37
CA LEU A 563 -25.46 12.33 -13.13
C LEU A 563 -25.18 12.57 -11.64
N THR A 564 -26.10 12.22 -10.75
CA THR A 564 -25.90 12.35 -9.31
C THR A 564 -24.69 11.54 -8.84
N ALA A 565 -24.58 10.29 -9.27
CA ALA A 565 -23.46 9.42 -8.90
C ALA A 565 -22.13 9.93 -9.50
N TRP A 566 -22.11 10.30 -10.78
CA TRP A 566 -20.90 10.81 -11.43
C TRP A 566 -20.40 12.14 -10.88
N ARG A 567 -21.29 13.04 -10.46
CA ARG A 567 -20.89 14.27 -9.75
C ARG A 567 -20.17 13.95 -8.44
N GLU A 568 -20.66 12.97 -7.69
CA GLU A 568 -19.98 12.49 -6.47
C GLU A 568 -18.62 11.84 -6.79
N ALA A 569 -18.51 11.11 -7.90
CA ALA A 569 -17.23 10.56 -8.34
C ALA A 569 -16.22 11.66 -8.69
N LEU A 570 -16.62 12.70 -9.41
CA LEU A 570 -15.77 13.85 -9.73
C LEU A 570 -15.33 14.61 -8.47
N ARG A 571 -16.20 14.71 -7.46
CA ARG A 571 -15.88 15.30 -6.16
C ARG A 571 -14.78 14.51 -5.42
N ARG A 572 -14.76 13.19 -5.56
CA ARG A 572 -13.79 12.29 -4.90
C ARG A 572 -12.49 12.08 -5.68
N ALA A 573 -12.48 12.36 -6.98
CA ALA A 573 -11.37 12.00 -7.88
C ALA A 573 -10.08 12.81 -7.66
N GLY A 574 -10.12 13.94 -6.93
CA GLY A 574 -8.94 14.77 -6.69
C GLY A 574 -8.23 15.14 -7.99
N ASN A 575 -6.95 14.79 -8.13
CA ASN A 575 -6.15 15.07 -9.33
C ASN A 575 -6.55 14.26 -10.56
N GLU A 576 -7.25 13.12 -10.40
CA GLU A 576 -7.73 12.28 -11.51
C GLU A 576 -9.03 12.82 -12.13
N ARG A 577 -9.56 13.92 -11.60
CA ARG A 577 -10.85 14.50 -12.00
C ARG A 577 -10.96 14.84 -13.49
N PRO A 578 -9.96 15.47 -14.16
CA PRO A 578 -10.04 15.76 -15.59
C PRO A 578 -10.10 14.50 -16.46
N GLU A 579 -9.26 13.50 -16.18
CA GLU A 579 -9.27 12.22 -16.90
C GLU A 579 -10.60 11.48 -16.71
N LEU A 580 -11.08 11.41 -15.46
CA LEU A 580 -12.36 10.79 -15.13
C LEU A 580 -13.53 11.47 -15.88
N TYR A 581 -13.53 12.79 -15.93
CA TYR A 581 -14.54 13.57 -16.65
C TYR A 581 -14.51 13.28 -18.15
N GLY A 582 -13.33 13.20 -18.77
CA GLY A 582 -13.16 12.78 -20.16
C GLY A 582 -13.77 11.41 -20.44
N ARG A 583 -13.56 10.42 -19.54
CA ARG A 583 -14.19 9.10 -19.63
C ARG A 583 -15.72 9.19 -19.58
N MET A 584 -16.28 9.99 -18.66
CA MET A 584 -17.73 10.21 -18.55
C MET A 584 -18.33 10.83 -19.82
N LEU A 585 -17.66 11.81 -20.43
CA LEU A 585 -18.09 12.42 -21.69
C LEU A 585 -18.12 11.41 -22.83
N ALA A 586 -17.10 10.55 -22.94
CA ALA A 586 -17.05 9.50 -23.94
C ALA A 586 -18.21 8.50 -23.79
N ILE A 587 -18.56 8.12 -22.56
CA ILE A 587 -19.72 7.28 -22.27
C ILE A 587 -21.02 8.02 -22.62
N ALA A 588 -21.20 9.26 -22.16
CA ALA A 588 -22.42 10.03 -22.37
C ALA A 588 -22.76 10.24 -23.86
N ARG A 589 -21.76 10.56 -24.69
CA ARG A 589 -21.93 10.71 -26.15
C ARG A 589 -22.47 9.46 -26.81
N ARG A 590 -22.09 8.29 -26.30
CA ARG A 590 -22.49 7.00 -26.88
C ARG A 590 -23.90 6.59 -26.48
N PHE A 591 -24.33 6.90 -25.27
CA PHE A 591 -25.53 6.28 -24.68
C PHE A 591 -26.70 7.24 -24.46
N ASN A 592 -26.47 8.52 -24.11
CA ASN A 592 -27.58 9.40 -23.73
C ASN A 592 -27.25 10.90 -23.90
N PRO A 593 -27.90 11.64 -24.82
CA PRO A 593 -27.70 13.08 -25.01
C PRO A 593 -28.01 13.94 -23.77
N GLY A 594 -29.00 13.57 -22.97
CA GLY A 594 -29.34 14.31 -21.73
C GLY A 594 -28.25 14.19 -20.66
N LEU A 595 -27.53 13.07 -20.63
CA LEU A 595 -26.36 12.88 -19.78
C LEU A 595 -25.20 13.80 -20.20
N LEU A 596 -25.01 13.98 -21.51
CA LEU A 596 -24.00 14.89 -22.05
C LEU A 596 -24.31 16.35 -21.66
N GLN A 597 -25.57 16.77 -21.78
CA GLN A 597 -26.00 18.10 -21.34
C GLN A 597 -25.78 18.31 -19.83
N GLY A 598 -26.15 17.34 -18.99
CA GLY A 598 -25.96 17.47 -17.54
C GLY A 598 -24.50 17.48 -17.10
N LEU A 599 -23.61 16.83 -17.86
CA LEU A 599 -22.16 16.91 -17.67
C LEU A 599 -21.62 18.26 -18.15
N GLU A 600 -22.04 18.75 -19.32
CA GLU A 600 -21.69 20.09 -19.81
C GLU A 600 -22.03 21.16 -18.78
N GLU A 601 -23.27 21.18 -18.28
CA GLU A 601 -23.72 22.13 -17.26
C GLU A 601 -22.85 22.09 -15.99
N PHE A 602 -22.38 20.91 -15.60
CA PHE A 602 -21.49 20.76 -14.45
C PHE A 602 -20.04 21.19 -14.78
N GLY A 603 -19.52 20.79 -15.93
CA GLY A 603 -18.16 21.06 -16.36
C GLY A 603 -17.90 22.54 -16.61
N MET A 604 -18.87 23.27 -17.16
CA MET A 604 -18.74 24.71 -17.43
C MET A 604 -18.66 25.59 -16.17
N VAL A 605 -18.81 25.01 -14.97
CA VAL A 605 -18.62 25.72 -13.69
C VAL A 605 -17.17 25.65 -13.20
N HIS A 606 -16.36 24.76 -13.77
CA HIS A 606 -15.02 24.45 -13.29
C HIS A 606 -14.02 24.53 -14.44
N HIS A 607 -13.03 25.42 -14.36
CA HIS A 607 -12.07 25.68 -15.45
C HIS A 607 -11.35 24.42 -15.92
N ASP A 608 -10.97 23.53 -14.99
CA ASP A 608 -10.28 22.25 -15.27
C ASP A 608 -11.15 21.31 -16.12
N LEU A 609 -12.46 21.24 -15.85
CA LEU A 609 -13.39 20.41 -16.61
C LEU A 609 -13.87 21.07 -17.90
N ALA A 610 -13.98 22.41 -17.91
CA ALA A 610 -14.38 23.16 -19.09
C ALA A 610 -13.41 22.93 -20.25
N LEU A 611 -12.10 22.97 -19.98
CA LEU A 611 -11.06 22.67 -20.98
C LEU A 611 -11.25 21.28 -21.60
N ILE A 612 -11.47 20.26 -20.76
CA ILE A 612 -11.69 18.87 -21.22
C ILE A 612 -12.94 18.77 -22.08
N TYR A 613 -14.03 19.47 -21.72
CA TYR A 613 -15.23 19.47 -22.55
C TYR A 613 -15.00 20.15 -23.91
N LEU A 614 -14.39 21.33 -23.90
CA LEU A 614 -14.11 22.15 -25.09
C LEU A 614 -13.13 21.47 -26.05
N GLU A 615 -12.18 20.70 -25.52
CA GLU A 615 -11.30 19.84 -26.30
C GLU A 615 -12.09 18.86 -27.18
N HIS A 616 -13.28 18.44 -26.74
CA HIS A 616 -14.05 17.41 -27.42
C HIS A 616 -15.28 17.95 -28.15
N ALA A 617 -15.64 19.22 -28.00
CA ALA A 617 -16.76 19.88 -28.68
C ALA A 617 -16.29 20.62 -29.95
N SER A 618 -17.21 20.91 -30.88
CA SER A 618 -16.93 21.75 -32.06
C SER A 618 -18.20 22.45 -32.55
N GLY A 619 -18.04 23.56 -33.28
CA GLY A 619 -19.14 24.30 -33.90
C GLY A 619 -20.15 24.87 -32.87
N ALA A 620 -21.44 24.78 -33.16
CA ALA A 620 -22.48 25.37 -32.29
C ALA A 620 -22.49 24.84 -30.84
N PRO A 621 -22.32 23.52 -30.56
CA PRO A 621 -22.13 23.03 -29.19
C PRO A 621 -20.92 23.64 -28.47
N PHE A 622 -19.81 23.86 -29.18
CA PHE A 622 -18.64 24.51 -28.62
C PHE A 622 -18.96 25.95 -28.23
N MET A 623 -19.58 26.72 -29.14
CA MET A 623 -19.91 28.12 -28.89
C MET A 623 -20.94 28.30 -27.77
N SER A 624 -21.92 27.40 -27.66
CA SER A 624 -22.89 27.42 -26.55
C SER A 624 -22.22 27.16 -25.20
N ALA A 625 -21.31 26.18 -25.13
CA ALA A 625 -20.55 25.86 -23.91
C ALA A 625 -19.62 27.01 -23.53
N LEU A 626 -18.92 27.57 -24.53
CA LEU A 626 -18.04 28.73 -24.38
C LEU A 626 -18.79 29.91 -23.78
N GLN A 627 -19.95 30.28 -24.33
CA GLN A 627 -20.75 31.39 -23.83
C GLN A 627 -21.14 31.17 -22.36
N ARG A 628 -21.60 29.96 -22.01
CA ARG A 628 -21.95 29.63 -20.61
C ARG A 628 -20.78 29.74 -19.66
N PHE A 629 -19.57 29.42 -20.10
CA PHE A 629 -18.36 29.60 -19.32
C PHE A 629 -18.03 31.09 -19.13
N LEU A 630 -18.05 31.88 -20.22
CA LEU A 630 -17.78 33.31 -20.20
C LEU A 630 -18.82 34.12 -19.42
N ASP A 631 -20.10 33.71 -19.42
CA ASP A 631 -21.15 34.34 -18.61
C ASP A 631 -20.84 34.28 -17.10
N ARG A 632 -20.04 33.29 -16.66
CA ARG A 632 -19.66 33.09 -15.26
C ARG A 632 -18.30 33.68 -14.92
N ASP A 633 -17.33 33.50 -15.81
CA ASP A 633 -15.97 34.04 -15.65
C ASP A 633 -15.59 34.92 -16.86
N PRO A 634 -16.20 36.10 -17.00
CA PRO A 634 -16.04 36.96 -18.16
C PRO A 634 -14.63 37.54 -18.30
N ALA A 635 -13.79 37.43 -17.28
CA ALA A 635 -12.39 37.88 -17.30
C ALA A 635 -11.38 36.72 -17.23
N LEU A 636 -11.85 35.46 -17.28
CA LEU A 636 -11.03 34.25 -17.19
C LEU A 636 -10.10 34.26 -15.97
N GLN A 637 -10.57 34.78 -14.83
CA GLN A 637 -9.76 34.93 -13.62
C GLN A 637 -9.47 33.59 -12.95
N THR A 638 -10.31 32.58 -13.18
CA THR A 638 -10.16 31.25 -12.60
C THR A 638 -9.09 30.41 -13.30
N MET A 639 -8.67 30.80 -14.51
CA MET A 639 -7.68 30.08 -15.31
C MET A 639 -6.26 30.63 -15.10
N SER A 640 -5.29 29.72 -14.99
CA SER A 640 -3.87 30.02 -15.11
C SER A 640 -3.48 30.47 -16.52
N ALA A 641 -2.28 31.04 -16.67
CA ALA A 641 -1.76 31.44 -17.97
C ALA A 641 -1.70 30.28 -18.98
N ASP A 642 -1.27 29.09 -18.53
CA ASP A 642 -1.18 27.89 -19.37
C ASP A 642 -2.58 27.40 -19.79
N GLU A 643 -3.54 27.43 -18.87
CA GLU A 643 -4.93 27.07 -19.16
C GLU A 643 -5.58 28.04 -20.17
N LYS A 644 -5.30 29.35 -20.08
CA LYS A 644 -5.76 30.33 -21.06
C LYS A 644 -5.22 30.04 -22.45
N ILE A 645 -3.94 29.64 -22.57
CA ILE A 645 -3.35 29.25 -23.86
C ILE A 645 -4.10 28.06 -24.45
N ILE A 646 -4.40 27.04 -23.63
CA ILE A 646 -5.15 25.85 -24.06
C ILE A 646 -6.59 26.22 -24.45
N PHE A 647 -7.25 27.06 -23.65
CA PHE A 647 -8.60 27.56 -23.91
C PHE A 647 -8.72 28.26 -25.26
N PHE A 648 -7.87 29.26 -25.51
CA PHE A 648 -7.90 30.01 -26.78
C PHE A 648 -7.44 29.17 -27.97
N LYS A 649 -6.54 28.21 -27.75
CA LYS A 649 -6.21 27.20 -28.77
C LYS A 649 -7.46 26.43 -29.17
N HIS A 650 -8.23 25.91 -28.21
CA HIS A 650 -9.47 25.19 -28.50
C HIS A 650 -10.51 26.08 -29.19
N TRP A 651 -10.66 27.34 -28.78
CA TRP A 651 -11.54 28.27 -29.47
C TRP A 651 -11.13 28.47 -30.94
N ALA A 652 -9.85 28.74 -31.19
CA ALA A 652 -9.35 28.93 -32.55
C ALA A 652 -9.50 27.69 -33.44
N GLU A 653 -9.32 26.48 -32.87
CA GLU A 653 -9.33 25.23 -33.64
C GLU A 653 -10.73 24.61 -33.82
N ARG A 654 -11.66 24.88 -32.89
CA ARG A 654 -12.94 24.14 -32.80
C ARG A 654 -14.17 25.04 -32.73
N GLY A 655 -14.01 26.30 -32.35
CA GLY A 655 -15.06 27.31 -32.30
C GLY A 655 -15.08 28.20 -33.54
N ASP A 656 -15.70 29.37 -33.40
CA ASP A 656 -15.70 30.41 -34.43
C ASP A 656 -14.48 31.34 -34.24
N ALA A 657 -13.56 31.30 -35.19
CA ALA A 657 -12.34 32.10 -35.17
C ALA A 657 -12.60 33.60 -35.41
N ALA A 658 -13.69 33.98 -36.09
CA ALA A 658 -14.06 35.38 -36.24
C ALA A 658 -14.55 35.96 -34.90
N GLU A 659 -15.37 35.19 -34.18
CA GLU A 659 -15.84 35.57 -32.85
C GLU A 659 -14.70 35.68 -31.83
N LEU A 660 -13.71 34.77 -31.91
CA LEU A 660 -12.48 34.88 -31.12
C LEU A 660 -11.78 36.23 -31.32
N VAL A 661 -11.63 36.67 -32.58
CA VAL A 661 -10.96 37.95 -32.87
C VAL A 661 -11.75 39.12 -32.30
N HIS A 662 -13.07 39.17 -32.49
CA HIS A 662 -13.91 40.22 -31.89
C HIS A 662 -13.84 40.22 -30.36
N ALA A 663 -13.79 39.05 -29.73
CA ALA A 663 -13.68 38.94 -28.28
C ALA A 663 -12.33 39.45 -27.75
N VAL A 664 -11.22 39.16 -28.46
CA VAL A 664 -9.89 39.67 -28.10
C VAL A 664 -9.78 41.18 -28.34
N GLU A 665 -10.48 41.72 -29.34
CA GLU A 665 -10.58 43.18 -29.54
C GLU A 665 -11.33 43.87 -28.39
N ALA A 666 -12.37 43.23 -27.87
CA ALA A 666 -13.11 43.70 -26.68
C ALA A 666 -12.31 43.53 -25.37
N HIS A 667 -11.40 42.55 -25.32
CA HIS A 667 -10.55 42.22 -24.16
C HIS A 667 -9.07 42.14 -24.57
N PRO A 668 -8.36 43.29 -24.74
CA PRO A 668 -6.98 43.30 -25.24
C PRO A 668 -5.98 42.54 -24.36
N ASP A 669 -6.29 42.36 -23.07
CA ASP A 669 -5.50 41.58 -22.11
C ASP A 669 -5.47 40.07 -22.44
N TRP A 670 -6.36 39.58 -23.33
CA TRP A 670 -6.38 38.19 -23.78
C TRP A 670 -5.39 37.91 -24.92
N MET A 671 -4.92 38.95 -25.63
CA MET A 671 -4.04 38.81 -26.78
C MET A 671 -2.77 37.97 -26.50
N PRO A 672 -2.05 38.11 -25.37
CA PRO A 672 -0.88 37.29 -25.07
C PRO A 672 -1.15 35.78 -25.02
N PHE A 673 -2.39 35.36 -24.79
CA PHE A 673 -2.80 33.95 -24.74
C PHE A 673 -3.46 33.48 -26.05
N ALA A 674 -4.16 34.39 -26.75
CA ALA A 674 -4.94 34.10 -27.96
C ALA A 674 -4.20 34.38 -29.28
N TRP A 675 -3.02 35.01 -29.24
CA TRP A 675 -2.33 35.54 -30.43
C TRP A 675 -2.20 34.54 -31.58
N ARG A 676 -2.00 33.24 -31.30
CA ARG A 676 -1.89 32.20 -32.33
C ARG A 676 -3.17 32.07 -33.14
N GLY A 677 -4.32 32.04 -32.46
CA GLY A 677 -5.63 31.96 -33.10
C GLY A 677 -5.90 33.21 -33.95
N VAL A 678 -5.65 34.39 -33.39
CA VAL A 678 -5.86 35.68 -34.07
C VAL A 678 -4.95 35.82 -35.29
N ALA A 679 -3.66 35.51 -35.17
CA ALA A 679 -2.73 35.57 -36.30
C ALA A 679 -3.09 34.59 -37.42
N ASN A 680 -3.49 33.35 -37.06
CA ASN A 680 -3.96 32.37 -38.03
C ASN A 680 -5.23 32.84 -38.77
N TYR A 681 -6.17 33.46 -38.05
CA TYR A 681 -7.38 34.02 -38.64
C TYR A 681 -7.07 35.16 -39.62
N GLN A 682 -6.22 36.12 -39.21
CA GLN A 682 -5.79 37.23 -40.08
C GLN A 682 -5.12 36.72 -41.36
N ALA A 683 -4.25 35.72 -41.24
CA ALA A 683 -3.63 35.08 -42.40
C ALA A 683 -4.64 34.37 -43.31
N ALA A 684 -5.65 33.69 -42.73
CA ALA A 684 -6.72 33.06 -43.51
C ALA A 684 -7.56 34.09 -44.29
N GLN A 685 -7.73 35.29 -43.75
CA GLN A 685 -8.36 36.44 -44.42
C GLN A 685 -7.41 37.19 -45.39
N LYS A 686 -6.23 36.63 -45.69
CA LYS A 686 -5.16 37.22 -46.51
C LYS A 686 -4.55 38.52 -45.94
N ASN A 687 -4.80 38.83 -44.67
CA ASN A 687 -4.17 39.94 -43.96
C ASN A 687 -2.85 39.49 -43.31
N PHE A 688 -1.88 39.13 -44.15
CA PHE A 688 -0.60 38.57 -43.70
C PHE A 688 0.24 39.56 -42.89
N ARG A 689 0.10 40.86 -43.15
CA ARG A 689 0.81 41.90 -42.40
C ARG A 689 0.42 41.87 -40.92
N ALA A 690 -0.87 41.90 -40.63
CA ALA A 690 -1.38 41.84 -39.27
C ALA A 690 -0.98 40.53 -38.57
N ALA A 691 -1.05 39.39 -39.28
CA ALA A 691 -0.64 38.09 -38.74
C ALA A 691 0.85 38.06 -38.30
N VAL A 692 1.74 38.62 -39.13
CA VAL A 692 3.17 38.73 -38.82
C VAL A 692 3.43 39.70 -37.67
N GLU A 693 2.77 40.86 -37.65
CA GLU A 693 2.92 41.87 -36.59
C GLU A 693 2.49 41.32 -35.21
N ILE A 694 1.33 40.66 -35.12
CA ILE A 694 0.83 40.02 -33.90
C ILE A 694 1.83 38.95 -33.40
N THR A 695 2.33 38.13 -34.32
CA THR A 695 3.29 37.06 -34.00
C THR A 695 4.62 37.64 -33.49
N ARG A 696 5.12 38.72 -34.09
CA ARG A 696 6.34 39.39 -33.62
C ARG A 696 6.22 39.98 -32.22
N GLN A 697 5.03 40.45 -31.85
CA GLN A 697 4.77 41.06 -30.55
C GLN A 697 4.64 40.01 -29.43
N HIS A 698 3.97 38.88 -29.70
CA HIS A 698 3.58 37.94 -28.65
C HIS A 698 4.30 36.59 -28.67
N ALA A 699 4.88 36.19 -29.80
CA ALA A 699 5.57 34.91 -29.87
C ALA A 699 6.96 34.99 -29.21
N GLU A 700 7.38 33.88 -28.61
CA GLU A 700 8.74 33.74 -28.10
C GLU A 700 9.77 33.94 -29.21
N LYS A 701 10.81 34.72 -28.90
CA LYS A 701 11.97 34.90 -29.79
C LYS A 701 12.92 33.72 -29.61
N PRO A 702 13.43 33.11 -30.70
CA PRO A 702 14.43 32.05 -30.58
C PRO A 702 15.71 32.60 -29.94
N VAL A 703 16.43 31.71 -29.25
CA VAL A 703 17.81 31.98 -28.85
C VAL A 703 18.66 31.94 -30.12
N LEU A 704 19.26 33.09 -30.46
CA LEU A 704 20.14 33.22 -31.62
C LEU A 704 21.60 33.04 -31.20
N PRO A 705 22.47 32.52 -32.10
CA PRO A 705 23.91 32.46 -31.84
C PRO A 705 24.51 33.84 -31.50
N PRO A 706 25.58 33.92 -30.70
CA PRO A 706 26.26 35.19 -30.45
C PRO A 706 26.88 35.71 -31.75
N ALA A 707 26.64 36.99 -32.06
CA ALA A 707 27.31 37.64 -33.17
C ALA A 707 28.79 37.85 -32.82
N ALA A 708 29.71 37.33 -33.65
CA ALA A 708 31.13 37.65 -33.55
C ALA A 708 31.37 39.05 -34.13
N GLN A 709 32.11 39.90 -33.42
CA GLN A 709 32.40 41.25 -33.90
C GLN A 709 33.58 41.27 -34.89
N ASN A 710 33.43 42.10 -35.94
CA ASN A 710 34.48 42.64 -36.82
C ASN A 710 34.93 41.81 -38.05
N ALA A 711 34.04 41.09 -38.74
CA ALA A 711 34.31 40.59 -40.09
C ALA A 711 33.51 41.38 -41.13
N SER A 712 34.14 41.78 -42.25
CA SER A 712 33.42 42.45 -43.33
C SER A 712 32.51 41.46 -44.08
N ILE A 713 31.40 41.94 -44.67
CA ILE A 713 30.49 41.10 -45.46
C ILE A 713 31.24 40.29 -46.53
N GLU A 714 32.25 40.89 -47.16
CA GLU A 714 33.05 40.22 -48.19
C GLU A 714 33.92 39.08 -47.62
N GLN A 715 34.50 39.27 -46.43
CA GLN A 715 35.24 38.21 -45.72
C GLN A 715 34.31 37.05 -45.33
N LEU A 716 33.13 37.36 -44.82
CA LEU A 716 32.12 36.36 -44.43
C LEU A 716 31.58 35.61 -45.65
N ARG A 717 31.38 36.29 -46.78
CA ARG A 717 30.95 35.67 -48.05
C ARG A 717 32.00 34.71 -48.60
N GLN A 718 33.28 35.11 -48.60
CA GLN A 718 34.38 34.25 -49.02
C GLN A 718 34.55 33.03 -48.11
N ALA A 719 34.45 33.24 -46.79
CA ALA A 719 34.53 32.16 -45.81
C ALA A 719 33.36 31.17 -45.97
N LEU A 720 32.14 31.66 -46.19
CA LEU A 720 30.98 30.80 -46.41
C LEU A 720 31.02 30.07 -47.75
N HIS A 721 31.61 30.66 -48.81
CA HIS A 721 31.84 29.93 -50.06
C HIS A 721 32.83 28.77 -49.90
N ALA A 722 33.81 28.89 -48.99
CA ALA A 722 34.76 27.83 -48.69
C ALA A 722 34.16 26.71 -47.82
N ASP A 723 33.14 27.02 -47.01
CA ASP A 723 32.44 26.08 -46.13
C ASP A 723 30.91 26.34 -46.13
N PRO A 724 30.18 25.91 -47.19
CA PRO A 724 28.78 26.30 -47.44
C PRO A 724 27.75 25.82 -46.41
N ASP A 725 28.07 24.80 -45.62
CA ASP A 725 27.18 24.21 -44.62
C ASP A 725 27.44 24.77 -43.21
N ASN A 726 28.31 25.78 -43.08
CA ASN A 726 28.67 26.37 -41.80
C ASN A 726 27.59 27.33 -41.29
N TYR A 727 26.70 26.81 -40.43
CA TYR A 727 25.61 27.59 -39.84
C TYR A 727 26.06 28.83 -39.06
N SER A 728 27.26 28.83 -38.47
CA SER A 728 27.73 29.98 -37.69
C SER A 728 28.17 31.14 -38.58
N LEU A 729 28.90 30.84 -39.67
CA LEU A 729 29.24 31.82 -40.71
C LEU A 729 27.99 32.31 -41.44
N GLY A 730 27.05 31.41 -41.73
CA GLY A 730 25.76 31.74 -42.34
C GLY A 730 24.92 32.71 -41.52
N PHE A 731 24.83 32.46 -40.21
CA PHE A 731 24.14 33.37 -39.28
C PHE A 731 24.82 34.75 -39.21
N GLN A 732 26.15 34.78 -39.13
CA GLN A 732 26.92 36.04 -39.05
C GLN A 732 26.80 36.86 -40.34
N LEU A 733 26.93 36.23 -41.50
CA LEU A 733 26.75 36.88 -42.80
C LEU A 733 25.35 37.48 -42.93
N TYR A 734 24.31 36.70 -42.59
CA TYR A 734 22.93 37.20 -42.55
C TYR A 734 22.77 38.41 -41.61
N HIS A 735 23.37 38.34 -40.42
CA HIS A 735 23.26 39.40 -39.42
C HIS A 735 23.85 40.73 -39.91
N GLU A 736 25.07 40.69 -40.46
CA GLU A 736 25.76 41.88 -41.00
C GLU A 736 25.04 42.44 -42.24
N GLN A 737 24.54 41.58 -43.13
CA GLN A 737 23.75 41.99 -44.29
C GLN A 737 22.46 42.71 -43.87
N MET A 738 21.75 42.19 -42.87
CA MET A 738 20.55 42.84 -42.34
C MET A 738 20.85 44.17 -41.63
N GLN A 739 21.98 44.28 -40.92
CA GLN A 739 22.39 45.55 -40.27
C GLN A 739 22.68 46.66 -41.29
N GLN A 740 23.28 46.33 -42.44
CA GLN A 740 23.61 47.29 -43.49
C GLN A 740 22.44 47.56 -44.47
N GLY A 741 21.25 46.99 -44.21
CA GLY A 741 20.07 47.16 -45.06
C GLY A 741 20.10 46.35 -46.36
N LEU A 742 21.04 45.41 -46.52
CA LEU A 742 21.19 44.52 -47.68
C LEU A 742 20.23 43.31 -47.58
N VAL A 743 18.93 43.58 -47.50
CA VAL A 743 17.89 42.57 -47.24
C VAL A 743 17.82 41.50 -48.33
N ASP A 744 18.05 41.86 -49.59
CA ASP A 744 18.04 40.90 -50.71
C ASP A 744 19.17 39.88 -50.62
N GLU A 745 20.37 40.32 -50.22
CA GLU A 745 21.49 39.42 -50.02
C GLU A 745 21.29 38.55 -48.78
N ALA A 746 20.75 39.12 -47.70
CA ALA A 746 20.40 38.38 -46.49
C ALA A 746 19.38 37.27 -46.78
N LEU A 747 18.39 37.53 -47.65
CA LEU A 747 17.41 36.51 -48.07
C LEU A 747 18.03 35.36 -48.86
N VAL A 748 19.01 35.65 -49.72
CA VAL A 748 19.76 34.59 -50.43
C VAL A 748 20.54 33.75 -49.44
N THR A 749 21.26 34.39 -48.50
CA THR A 749 22.04 33.72 -47.46
C THR A 749 21.17 32.82 -46.59
N VAL A 750 20.04 33.32 -46.07
CA VAL A 750 19.19 32.56 -45.15
C VAL A 750 18.46 31.41 -45.86
N ARG A 751 18.03 31.61 -47.11
CA ARG A 751 17.30 30.60 -47.87
C ARG A 751 18.14 29.39 -48.24
N HIS A 752 19.42 29.60 -48.52
CA HIS A 752 20.40 28.52 -48.67
C HIS A 752 20.32 27.55 -47.50
N PHE A 753 20.28 28.05 -46.27
CA PHE A 753 20.19 27.19 -45.08
C PHE A 753 18.80 26.62 -44.83
N THR A 754 17.72 27.36 -45.09
CA THR A 754 16.35 26.82 -44.89
C THR A 754 15.99 25.71 -45.86
N ASP A 755 16.70 25.60 -46.98
CA ASP A 755 16.52 24.54 -47.97
C ASP A 755 17.36 23.27 -47.63
N LEU A 756 18.28 23.34 -46.66
CA LEU A 756 19.08 22.19 -46.21
C LEU A 756 18.31 21.31 -45.21
N PRO A 757 18.37 19.97 -45.36
CA PRO A 757 17.77 19.04 -44.40
C PRO A 757 18.53 19.06 -43.07
N GLY A 758 17.83 19.34 -41.96
CA GLY A 758 18.41 19.35 -40.61
C GLY A 758 18.99 20.71 -40.17
N ALA A 759 18.75 21.78 -40.93
CA ALA A 759 19.18 23.12 -40.55
C ALA A 759 18.57 23.58 -39.21
N PRO A 760 19.31 24.35 -38.40
CA PRO A 760 18.78 24.94 -37.18
C PRO A 760 17.51 25.75 -37.42
N ARG A 761 16.48 25.50 -36.63
CA ARG A 761 15.14 26.08 -36.84
C ARG A 761 15.10 27.61 -36.87
N TYR A 762 16.03 28.28 -36.17
CA TYR A 762 16.08 29.74 -36.16
C TYR A 762 16.30 30.32 -37.56
N PHE A 763 16.83 29.60 -38.54
CA PHE A 763 16.94 30.08 -39.91
C PHE A 763 15.58 30.36 -40.56
N HIS A 764 14.53 29.58 -40.27
CA HIS A 764 13.17 29.89 -40.71
C HIS A 764 12.60 31.15 -40.03
N PHE A 765 13.00 31.42 -38.79
CA PHE A 765 12.68 32.68 -38.10
C PHE A 765 13.37 33.86 -38.78
N LEU A 766 14.67 33.73 -39.11
CA LEU A 766 15.43 34.76 -39.81
C LEU A 766 14.88 35.02 -41.22
N GLU A 767 14.52 33.96 -41.95
CA GLU A 767 13.88 34.08 -43.26
C GLU A 767 12.57 34.87 -43.17
N ALA A 768 11.75 34.60 -42.14
CA ALA A 768 10.53 35.35 -41.89
C ALA A 768 10.80 36.84 -41.63
N GLU A 769 11.83 37.17 -40.85
CA GLU A 769 12.20 38.56 -40.54
C GLU A 769 12.69 39.32 -41.78
N ALA A 770 13.50 38.68 -42.62
CA ALA A 770 14.00 39.29 -43.85
C ALA A 770 12.88 39.50 -44.89
N TRP A 771 11.94 38.56 -45.04
CA TRP A 771 10.76 38.76 -45.90
C TRP A 771 9.87 39.90 -45.40
N ALA A 772 9.71 40.03 -44.08
CA ALA A 772 8.94 41.14 -43.52
C ALA A 772 9.66 42.50 -43.66
N ALA A 773 11.00 42.53 -43.67
CA ALA A 773 11.75 43.75 -43.98
C ALA A 773 11.54 44.20 -45.44
N LYS A 774 11.29 43.26 -46.37
CA LYS A 774 10.87 43.55 -47.76
C LYS A 774 9.38 43.89 -47.92
N GLN A 775 8.60 43.88 -46.83
CA GLN A 775 7.13 44.00 -46.87
C GLN A 775 6.43 42.88 -47.67
N GLU A 776 7.10 41.73 -47.85
CA GLU A 776 6.56 40.52 -48.50
C GLU A 776 5.89 39.63 -47.44
N TRP A 777 4.74 40.10 -46.95
CA TRP A 777 4.11 39.57 -45.74
C TRP A 777 3.66 38.11 -45.84
N GLU A 778 3.17 37.67 -47.01
CA GLU A 778 2.75 36.28 -47.23
C GLU A 778 3.93 35.30 -47.11
N ARG A 779 5.08 35.66 -47.70
CA ARG A 779 6.31 34.85 -47.62
C ARG A 779 6.87 34.84 -46.20
N SER A 780 6.82 35.98 -45.53
CA SER A 780 7.20 36.10 -44.11
C SER A 780 6.36 35.18 -43.22
N TRP A 781 5.04 35.20 -43.39
CA TRP A 781 4.12 34.33 -42.65
C TRP A 781 4.38 32.85 -42.89
N ASN A 782 4.60 32.44 -44.15
CA ASN A 782 4.88 31.05 -44.50
C ASN A 782 6.21 30.54 -43.93
N ALA A 783 7.27 31.37 -43.96
CA ALA A 783 8.53 31.05 -43.30
C ALA A 783 8.36 30.96 -41.79
N ARG A 784 7.56 31.86 -41.19
CA ARG A 784 7.27 31.85 -39.75
C ARG A 784 6.53 30.58 -39.32
N LYS A 785 5.54 30.13 -40.09
CA LYS A 785 4.85 28.86 -39.82
C LYS A 785 5.79 27.65 -39.80
N LYS A 786 6.79 27.61 -40.70
CA LYS A 786 7.81 26.54 -40.70
C LYS A 786 8.65 26.57 -39.42
N PHE A 787 8.99 27.76 -38.93
CA PHE A 787 9.65 27.91 -37.63
C PHE A 787 8.77 27.37 -36.49
N ASP A 788 7.49 27.73 -36.43
CA ASP A 788 6.59 27.35 -35.34
C ASP A 788 6.16 25.86 -35.39
N ALA A 789 6.10 25.23 -36.57
CA ALA A 789 5.62 23.85 -36.78
C ALA A 789 6.51 22.74 -36.19
N GLY A 790 7.76 23.01 -35.82
CA GLY A 790 8.64 22.01 -35.21
C GLY A 790 8.58 21.93 -33.67
N LYS A 791 7.69 22.70 -33.02
CA LYS A 791 7.58 22.78 -31.55
C LYS A 791 6.62 21.73 -31.00
#